data_AF-A0A9E3VJW9-F1
#
_entry.id   AF-A0A9E3VJW9-F1
#
_cell.length_a   1.000
_cell.length_b   1.000
_cell.length_c   1.000
_cell.angle_alpha   90.00
_cell.angle_beta   90.00
_cell.angle_gamma   90.00
#
_symmetry.space_group_name_H-M   'P 1'
#
loop_
_entity.id
_entity.type
_entity.pdbx_description
1 polymer ?
#
loop_
_entity_poly.entity_id
_entity_poly.type
_entity_poly.pdbx_seq_one_letter_code
_entity_poly.pdbx_strand_id
1 'polypeptide(L)'
;MRANKQGREGMALILVILAVIVILGAITLVAARVQTAKLRTDSAVTQARLDETCKAGVDIGIGRLWHDYVVGNGNTTGNLASYRVFINALVPNNEDLNGNGSKDSGESDSNGNGTFESNPDGVDFVQETDNRMLGTGEQIVRVNVTRTDDIAGSLFTISATGRIGNRTQTATQTVRVSGQLFTGFEYCILANNVNCILCHAKFTPLDLAMNSDTSLYGTFDRIKVGSLQSLMVRTGTDAFAANSVVAGTTYSRGTVYDQNASPLSASGLANSTFDAYKFSTSNGKVTQSSTGGMTKVNVANATTNSDGDLNQFANLYLNYPTTKKAMTDGELPASFPAPFNDENGNRLVDDSEFNAVMNAAEGSVSGGTAFGVAAGSTYTGTGLPTTSNSALADLGDGTYNGNLILTGTDANPIVIDGKIAVNGDLVLSGKVKGWGQIQVRGNAYVVGDTTYADAPGEYGVAADGTKNGMALVAGGNIIIGDYLTRTGLDKSGTSSVLSEYQAETRTKNKVVATGKDVGYYGAKITDPGFYTSSEPLTSFTSSELMQFNQFEYEKATADSSYNPRYYRIRPSQPIYRNTGADQCAFYYTDSGIKTVTTSASTSILDLSPKNYWISETQLRDIWWADEQTRPSSGRDFKFDGLLYSNNAIFTIVRSYTRHKSNTFGKMTIRGSIVCPDLGVLVPGKDDTVSRTALDMYYDRRVKSFFQIEDTTQASFRRLVYLARNN
;
A
#
# COMPACT_ATOMS: atom_id res chain seq x y z
N MET A 1 94.35 -53.63 -34.57
CA MET A 1 93.33 -52.78 -33.93
C MET A 1 91.94 -53.41 -34.08
N ARG A 2 91.56 -54.27 -33.15
CA ARG A 2 90.19 -54.79 -32.98
C ARG A 2 89.85 -54.60 -31.51
N ALA A 3 89.11 -53.54 -31.18
CA ALA A 3 88.54 -53.35 -29.85
C ALA A 3 87.26 -52.51 -29.97
N ASN A 4 86.22 -52.94 -29.26
CA ASN A 4 85.00 -52.20 -28.90
C ASN A 4 83.92 -51.91 -29.96
N LYS A 5 83.28 -52.97 -30.50
CA LYS A 5 81.87 -52.86 -30.99
C LYS A 5 80.82 -53.45 -30.04
N GLN A 6 81.16 -54.39 -29.14
CA GLN A 6 80.20 -55.05 -28.25
C GLN A 6 79.63 -54.15 -27.12
N GLY A 7 80.35 -53.12 -26.69
CA GLY A 7 79.87 -52.20 -25.62
C GLY A 7 78.82 -51.16 -26.07
N ARG A 8 78.67 -50.91 -27.38
CA ARG A 8 77.69 -49.95 -27.92
C ARG A 8 76.32 -50.58 -28.20
N GLU A 9 76.26 -51.88 -28.48
CA GLU A 9 75.01 -52.61 -28.70
C GLU A 9 74.26 -52.87 -27.37
N GLY A 10 74.98 -53.12 -26.27
CA GLY A 10 74.37 -53.30 -24.94
C GLY A 10 73.74 -52.02 -24.36
N MET A 11 74.39 -50.86 -24.53
CA MET A 11 73.84 -49.56 -24.11
C MET A 11 72.65 -49.12 -24.96
N ALA A 12 72.67 -49.41 -26.27
CA ALA A 12 71.51 -49.16 -27.13
C ALA A 12 70.29 -49.98 -26.72
N LEU A 13 70.48 -51.26 -26.36
CA LEU A 13 69.40 -52.13 -25.88
C LEU A 13 68.79 -51.64 -24.57
N ILE A 14 69.62 -51.20 -23.62
CA ILE A 14 69.17 -50.64 -22.33
C ILE A 14 68.39 -49.33 -22.54
N LEU A 15 68.88 -48.44 -23.42
CA LEU A 15 68.19 -47.20 -23.76
C LEU A 15 66.86 -47.44 -24.48
N VAL A 16 66.77 -48.45 -25.35
CA VAL A 16 65.51 -48.86 -25.99
C VAL A 16 64.54 -49.42 -24.97
N ILE A 17 64.98 -50.26 -24.02
CA ILE A 17 64.12 -50.79 -22.95
C ILE A 17 63.62 -49.67 -22.04
N LEU A 18 64.49 -48.74 -21.63
CA LEU A 18 64.10 -47.55 -20.85
C LEU A 18 63.11 -46.67 -21.62
N ALA A 19 63.35 -46.42 -22.91
CA ALA A 19 62.43 -45.67 -23.76
C ALA A 19 61.07 -46.36 -23.88
N VAL A 20 61.03 -47.68 -24.04
CA VAL A 20 59.80 -48.47 -24.08
C VAL A 20 59.06 -48.39 -22.74
N ILE A 21 59.75 -48.48 -21.60
CA ILE A 21 59.14 -48.35 -20.27
C ILE A 21 58.55 -46.94 -20.07
N VAL A 22 59.28 -45.89 -20.47
CA VAL A 22 58.80 -44.50 -20.38
C VAL A 22 57.59 -44.27 -21.29
N ILE A 23 57.61 -44.79 -22.52
CA ILE A 23 56.49 -44.71 -23.47
C ILE A 23 55.27 -45.47 -22.92
N LEU A 24 55.45 -46.68 -22.39
CA LEU A 24 54.36 -47.45 -21.78
C LEU A 24 53.79 -46.74 -20.56
N GLY A 25 54.64 -46.21 -19.68
CA GLY A 25 54.21 -45.41 -18.52
C GLY A 25 53.44 -44.15 -18.93
N ALA A 26 53.89 -43.46 -19.98
CA ALA A 26 53.18 -42.30 -20.54
C ALA A 26 51.82 -42.69 -21.15
N ILE A 27 51.75 -43.80 -21.90
CA ILE A 27 50.49 -44.32 -22.47
C ILE A 27 49.51 -44.69 -21.36
N THR A 28 49.96 -45.37 -20.30
CA THR A 28 49.12 -45.72 -19.15
C THR A 28 48.59 -44.47 -18.43
N LEU A 29 49.41 -43.45 -18.23
CA LEU A 29 49.01 -42.19 -17.62
C LEU A 29 47.96 -41.45 -18.48
N VAL A 30 48.18 -41.38 -19.80
CA VAL A 30 47.25 -40.76 -20.74
C VAL A 30 45.94 -41.53 -20.79
N ALA A 31 45.98 -42.87 -20.88
CA ALA A 31 44.79 -43.72 -20.87
C ALA A 31 43.98 -43.54 -19.57
N ALA A 32 44.65 -43.51 -18.41
CA ALA A 32 44.00 -43.27 -17.12
C ALA A 32 43.35 -41.87 -17.05
N ARG A 33 44.01 -40.83 -17.58
CA ARG A 33 43.43 -39.47 -17.67
C ARG A 33 42.25 -39.41 -18.62
N VAL A 34 42.33 -40.04 -19.79
CA VAL A 34 41.23 -40.10 -20.77
C VAL A 34 40.03 -40.84 -20.17
N GLN A 35 40.25 -41.96 -19.49
CA GLN A 35 39.18 -42.72 -18.83
C GLN A 35 38.53 -41.91 -17.69
N THR A 36 39.33 -41.22 -16.88
CA THR A 36 38.81 -40.35 -15.82
C THR A 36 38.02 -39.16 -16.40
N ALA A 37 38.52 -38.54 -17.47
CA ALA A 37 37.84 -37.46 -18.16
C ALA A 37 36.51 -37.94 -18.76
N LYS A 38 36.50 -39.10 -19.42
CA LYS A 38 35.28 -39.73 -19.93
C LYS A 38 34.26 -39.98 -18.82
N LEU A 39 34.66 -40.61 -17.70
CA LEU A 39 33.76 -40.86 -16.58
C LEU A 39 33.17 -39.57 -15.99
N ARG A 40 33.97 -38.51 -15.88
CA ARG A 40 33.49 -37.19 -15.43
C ARG A 40 32.50 -36.58 -16.42
N THR A 41 32.80 -36.64 -17.71
CA THR A 41 31.91 -36.14 -18.76
C THR A 41 30.61 -36.93 -18.81
N ASP A 42 30.65 -38.26 -18.78
CA ASP A 42 29.48 -39.13 -18.80
C ASP A 42 28.59 -38.90 -17.56
N SER A 43 29.20 -38.68 -16.39
CA SER A 43 28.49 -38.33 -15.17
C SER A 43 27.84 -36.95 -15.25
N ALA A 44 28.55 -35.94 -15.75
CA ALA A 44 28.02 -34.58 -15.94
C ALA A 44 26.87 -34.55 -16.96
N VAL A 45 26.99 -35.29 -18.06
CA VAL A 45 25.94 -35.43 -19.08
C VAL A 45 24.71 -36.11 -18.48
N THR A 46 24.91 -37.20 -17.73
CA THR A 46 23.80 -37.91 -17.08
C THR A 46 23.10 -37.03 -16.04
N GLN A 47 23.87 -36.24 -15.29
CA GLN A 47 23.33 -35.28 -14.33
C GLN A 47 22.50 -34.19 -15.01
N ALA A 48 23.01 -33.60 -16.10
CA ALA A 48 22.26 -32.60 -16.86
C ALA A 48 20.97 -33.20 -17.45
N ARG A 49 21.03 -34.43 -17.97
CA ARG A 49 19.84 -35.14 -18.48
C ARG A 49 18.81 -35.44 -17.39
N LEU A 50 19.25 -35.83 -16.19
CA LEU A 50 18.36 -36.02 -15.03
C LEU A 50 17.70 -34.71 -14.61
N ASP A 51 18.45 -33.61 -14.59
CA ASP A 51 17.94 -32.27 -14.27
C ASP A 51 16.88 -31.82 -15.28
N GLU A 52 17.15 -31.97 -16.58
CA GLU A 52 16.17 -31.68 -17.64
C GLU A 52 14.94 -32.60 -17.56
N THR A 53 15.11 -33.87 -17.20
CA THR A 53 13.99 -34.80 -16.97
C THR A 53 13.12 -34.33 -15.80
N CYS A 54 13.74 -33.85 -14.71
CA CYS A 54 13.00 -33.29 -13.58
C CYS A 54 12.28 -31.99 -13.96
N LYS A 55 12.91 -31.10 -14.75
CA LYS A 55 12.25 -29.88 -15.28
C LYS A 55 11.05 -30.21 -16.15
N ALA A 56 11.16 -31.22 -17.02
CA ALA A 56 10.02 -31.71 -17.80
C ALA A 56 8.88 -32.22 -16.89
N GLY A 57 9.20 -32.92 -15.80
CA GLY A 57 8.20 -33.31 -14.79
C GLY A 57 7.56 -32.11 -14.08
N VAL A 58 8.35 -31.09 -13.74
CA VAL A 58 7.83 -29.81 -13.20
C VAL A 58 6.89 -29.13 -14.20
N ASP A 59 7.24 -29.11 -15.49
CA ASP A 59 6.41 -28.53 -16.54
C ASP A 59 5.10 -29.29 -16.75
N ILE A 60 5.08 -30.62 -16.55
CA ILE A 60 3.82 -31.40 -16.47
C ILE A 60 2.97 -30.90 -15.31
N GLY A 61 3.57 -30.72 -14.12
CA GLY A 61 2.89 -30.17 -12.96
C GLY A 61 2.29 -28.79 -13.22
N ILE A 62 3.08 -27.86 -13.75
CA ILE A 62 2.62 -26.50 -14.12
C ILE A 62 1.54 -26.57 -15.21
N GLY A 63 1.64 -27.50 -16.14
CA GLY A 63 0.62 -27.77 -17.15
C GLY A 63 -0.75 -28.01 -16.50
N ARG A 64 -0.80 -28.92 -15.52
CA ARG A 64 -2.03 -29.24 -14.77
C ARG A 64 -2.51 -28.09 -13.89
N LEU A 65 -1.59 -27.36 -13.25
CA LEU A 65 -1.94 -26.32 -12.28
C LEU A 65 -2.35 -24.98 -12.92
N TRP A 66 -1.85 -24.66 -14.11
CA TRP A 66 -2.02 -23.34 -14.71
C TRP A 66 -2.43 -23.38 -16.18
N HIS A 67 -1.75 -24.17 -17.01
CA HIS A 67 -2.05 -24.21 -18.44
C HIS A 67 -3.47 -24.73 -18.71
N ASP A 68 -3.86 -25.83 -18.06
CA ASP A 68 -5.20 -26.43 -18.17
C ASP A 68 -6.29 -25.42 -17.75
N TYR A 69 -6.03 -24.61 -16.73
CA TYR A 69 -6.93 -23.53 -16.31
C TYR A 69 -7.07 -22.43 -17.37
N VAL A 70 -5.95 -21.91 -17.88
CA VAL A 70 -5.94 -20.84 -18.88
C VAL A 70 -6.65 -21.31 -20.17
N VAL A 71 -6.38 -22.53 -20.63
CA VAL A 71 -7.03 -23.11 -21.80
C VAL A 71 -8.53 -23.34 -21.54
N GLY A 72 -8.87 -23.91 -20.37
CA GLY A 72 -10.25 -24.11 -19.95
C GLY A 72 -11.05 -22.81 -19.84
N ASN A 73 -10.37 -21.69 -19.58
CA ASN A 73 -10.94 -20.36 -19.49
C ASN A 73 -10.74 -19.52 -20.78
N GLY A 74 -10.74 -20.19 -21.94
CA GLY A 74 -10.73 -19.53 -23.24
C GLY A 74 -9.42 -18.81 -23.60
N ASN A 75 -8.29 -19.31 -23.09
CA ASN A 75 -6.96 -18.68 -23.17
C ASN A 75 -6.86 -17.33 -22.45
N THR A 76 -7.59 -17.20 -21.33
CA THR A 76 -7.52 -16.02 -20.45
C THR A 76 -7.31 -16.46 -19.00
N THR A 77 -6.74 -15.58 -18.17
CA THR A 77 -6.34 -15.90 -16.80
C THR A 77 -7.46 -15.80 -15.78
N GLY A 78 -8.69 -15.41 -16.17
CA GLY A 78 -9.84 -15.30 -15.26
C GLY A 78 -9.54 -14.48 -14.00
N ASN A 79 -10.27 -14.73 -12.91
CA ASN A 79 -10.05 -14.12 -11.59
C ASN A 79 -9.61 -15.17 -10.55
N LEU A 80 -9.09 -14.74 -9.40
CA LEU A 80 -8.58 -15.66 -8.38
C LEU A 80 -9.67 -16.63 -7.88
N ALA A 81 -10.91 -16.18 -7.71
CA ALA A 81 -12.02 -17.02 -7.27
C ALA A 81 -12.29 -18.18 -8.25
N SER A 82 -12.32 -17.91 -9.55
CA SER A 82 -12.47 -18.93 -10.60
C SER A 82 -11.29 -19.91 -10.61
N TYR A 83 -10.08 -19.42 -10.33
CA TYR A 83 -8.91 -20.28 -10.16
C TYR A 83 -9.06 -21.19 -8.93
N ARG A 84 -9.52 -20.66 -7.78
CA ARG A 84 -9.79 -21.45 -6.56
C ARG A 84 -10.76 -22.60 -6.82
N VAL A 85 -11.86 -22.33 -7.53
CA VAL A 85 -12.84 -23.36 -7.93
C VAL A 85 -12.16 -24.45 -8.77
N PHE A 86 -11.35 -24.06 -9.76
CA PHE A 86 -10.60 -25.00 -10.58
C PHE A 86 -9.64 -25.84 -9.72
N ILE A 87 -8.79 -25.21 -8.91
CA ILE A 87 -7.73 -25.94 -8.21
C ILE A 87 -8.26 -26.80 -7.07
N ASN A 88 -9.35 -26.41 -6.40
CA ASN A 88 -9.99 -27.23 -5.36
C ASN A 88 -10.42 -28.61 -5.86
N ALA A 89 -10.73 -28.74 -7.15
CA ALA A 89 -11.06 -30.02 -7.78
C ALA A 89 -9.80 -30.86 -8.13
N LEU A 90 -8.62 -30.26 -8.19
CA LEU A 90 -7.37 -30.92 -8.60
C LEU A 90 -6.43 -31.25 -7.45
N VAL A 91 -6.18 -30.28 -6.55
CA VAL A 91 -5.24 -30.41 -5.42
C VAL A 91 -5.88 -29.82 -4.17
N PRO A 92 -6.12 -30.62 -3.12
CA PRO A 92 -6.69 -30.12 -1.87
C PRO A 92 -5.73 -29.18 -1.15
N ASN A 93 -6.26 -28.27 -0.33
CA ASN A 93 -5.45 -27.39 0.52
C ASN A 93 -4.76 -28.19 1.63
N ASN A 94 -3.55 -27.81 2.01
CA ASN A 94 -2.79 -28.36 3.12
C ASN A 94 -2.16 -27.24 3.93
N GLU A 95 -2.61 -27.10 5.17
CA GLU A 95 -2.09 -26.16 6.18
C GLU A 95 -1.20 -26.87 7.21
N ASP A 96 -1.17 -28.21 7.20
CA ASP A 96 -0.25 -29.05 7.96
C ASP A 96 1.13 -29.09 7.26
N LEU A 97 1.93 -28.07 7.54
CA LEU A 97 3.22 -27.82 6.88
C LEU A 97 4.30 -28.82 7.32
N ASN A 98 4.16 -29.44 8.50
CA ASN A 98 5.11 -30.43 9.00
C ASN A 98 4.64 -31.89 8.85
N GLY A 99 3.39 -32.10 8.42
CA GLY A 99 2.81 -33.41 8.11
C GLY A 99 2.54 -34.27 9.33
N ASN A 100 2.35 -33.67 10.51
CA ASN A 100 2.11 -34.41 11.75
C ASN A 100 0.62 -34.78 11.94
N GLY A 101 -0.28 -34.29 11.08
CA GLY A 101 -1.71 -34.54 11.11
C GLY A 101 -2.51 -33.64 12.06
N SER A 102 -1.90 -32.61 12.66
CA SER A 102 -2.52 -31.76 13.68
C SER A 102 -1.96 -30.34 13.68
N LYS A 103 -2.84 -29.34 13.84
CA LYS A 103 -2.42 -27.94 13.98
C LYS A 103 -1.55 -27.76 15.22
N ASP A 104 -0.33 -27.27 15.05
CA ASP A 104 0.56 -26.89 16.14
C ASP A 104 0.91 -25.39 16.16
N SER A 105 1.77 -24.96 17.09
CA SER A 105 2.08 -23.54 17.31
C SER A 105 2.77 -22.84 16.13
N GLY A 106 3.26 -23.58 15.14
CA GLY A 106 3.87 -23.05 13.92
C GLY A 106 2.91 -22.96 12.74
N GLU A 107 1.65 -23.35 12.92
CA GLU A 107 0.68 -23.51 11.85
C GLU A 107 -0.58 -22.66 12.12
N SER A 108 -1.10 -22.05 11.06
CA SER A 108 -2.25 -21.16 11.11
C SER A 108 -3.28 -21.56 10.06
N ASP A 109 -4.52 -21.12 10.28
CA ASP A 109 -5.54 -21.13 9.22
C ASP A 109 -5.16 -20.00 8.25
N SER A 110 -4.26 -20.33 7.31
CA SER A 110 -3.56 -19.38 6.47
C SER A 110 -4.51 -18.73 5.47
N ASN A 111 -5.54 -19.47 5.05
CA ASN A 111 -6.58 -18.99 4.13
C ASN A 111 -7.75 -18.29 4.86
N GLY A 112 -7.85 -18.47 6.18
CA GLY A 112 -8.80 -17.82 7.07
C GLY A 112 -10.23 -18.39 7.03
N ASN A 113 -10.46 -19.55 6.41
CA ASN A 113 -11.80 -20.10 6.19
C ASN A 113 -12.46 -20.68 7.46
N GLY A 114 -11.74 -20.71 8.59
CA GLY A 114 -12.18 -21.22 9.88
C GLY A 114 -11.93 -22.71 10.08
N THR A 115 -11.27 -23.40 9.15
CA THR A 115 -10.98 -24.84 9.20
C THR A 115 -9.52 -25.13 8.88
N PHE A 116 -8.86 -25.91 9.74
CA PHE A 116 -7.50 -26.38 9.47
C PHE A 116 -7.53 -27.63 8.59
N GLU A 117 -6.90 -27.59 7.42
CA GLU A 117 -6.83 -28.75 6.51
C GLU A 117 -5.47 -29.47 6.55
N SER A 118 -5.48 -30.79 6.75
CA SER A 118 -4.29 -31.65 6.67
C SER A 118 -4.41 -32.60 5.47
N ASN A 119 -3.54 -32.38 4.48
CA ASN A 119 -3.35 -33.18 3.26
C ASN A 119 -1.85 -33.27 2.89
N PRO A 120 -0.98 -33.77 3.78
CA PRO A 120 0.49 -33.67 3.63
C PRO A 120 1.05 -34.49 2.45
N ASP A 121 0.33 -35.52 2.00
CA ASP A 121 0.76 -36.38 0.89
C ASP A 121 0.60 -35.73 -0.49
N GLY A 122 -0.21 -34.66 -0.59
CA GLY A 122 -0.52 -33.99 -1.85
C GLY A 122 -1.20 -34.90 -2.89
N VAL A 123 -1.00 -34.60 -4.17
CA VAL A 123 -1.56 -35.34 -5.31
C VAL A 123 -0.46 -35.72 -6.29
N ASP A 124 -0.40 -36.99 -6.67
CA ASP A 124 0.50 -37.46 -7.72
C ASP A 124 -0.17 -37.31 -9.10
N PHE A 125 0.36 -36.42 -9.95
CA PHE A 125 -0.02 -36.31 -11.36
C PHE A 125 0.69 -37.33 -12.26
N VAL A 126 1.83 -37.85 -11.81
CA VAL A 126 2.53 -38.98 -12.42
C VAL A 126 2.96 -39.90 -11.29
N GLN A 127 2.73 -41.19 -11.46
CA GLN A 127 3.13 -42.24 -10.52
C GLN A 127 4.07 -43.23 -11.22
N GLU A 128 4.83 -44.01 -10.45
CA GLU A 128 5.81 -44.93 -11.04
C GLU A 128 5.16 -46.01 -11.91
N THR A 129 3.94 -46.41 -11.55
CA THR A 129 3.07 -47.33 -12.27
C THR A 129 2.60 -46.80 -13.63
N ASP A 130 2.61 -45.48 -13.83
CA ASP A 130 2.27 -44.79 -15.08
C ASP A 130 3.34 -43.74 -15.41
N ASN A 131 4.61 -44.17 -15.39
CA ASN A 131 5.73 -43.28 -15.67
C ASN A 131 5.70 -42.78 -17.12
N ARG A 132 6.20 -41.56 -17.33
CA ARG A 132 6.31 -40.97 -18.67
C ARG A 132 7.73 -41.09 -19.21
N MET A 133 7.88 -41.77 -20.33
CA MET A 133 9.14 -41.86 -21.06
C MET A 133 9.30 -40.66 -22.01
N LEU A 134 10.44 -39.98 -21.92
CA LEU A 134 10.84 -38.93 -22.85
C LEU A 134 11.40 -39.55 -24.13
N GLY A 135 11.37 -38.80 -25.25
CA GLY A 135 11.87 -39.29 -26.54
C GLY A 135 13.36 -39.67 -26.55
N THR A 136 14.11 -39.23 -25.53
CA THR A 136 15.54 -39.50 -25.30
C THR A 136 15.81 -40.71 -24.38
N GLY A 137 14.76 -41.37 -23.88
CA GLY A 137 14.82 -42.63 -23.11
C GLY A 137 14.79 -42.50 -21.58
N GLU A 138 14.86 -41.28 -21.05
CA GLU A 138 14.67 -40.97 -19.62
C GLU A 138 13.20 -41.09 -19.22
N GLN A 139 12.95 -41.29 -17.93
CA GLN A 139 11.62 -41.46 -17.40
C GLN A 139 11.33 -40.45 -16.30
N ILE A 140 10.16 -39.82 -16.37
CA ILE A 140 9.55 -39.10 -15.25
C ILE A 140 8.74 -40.13 -14.49
N VAL A 141 9.21 -40.51 -13.30
CA VAL A 141 8.62 -41.60 -12.51
C VAL A 141 7.63 -41.09 -11.47
N ARG A 142 7.75 -39.83 -11.03
CA ARG A 142 6.80 -39.24 -10.11
C ARG A 142 6.71 -37.73 -10.31
N VAL A 143 5.50 -37.18 -10.25
CA VAL A 143 5.24 -35.75 -10.12
C VAL A 143 4.19 -35.59 -9.04
N ASN A 144 4.62 -35.19 -7.85
CA ASN A 144 3.77 -34.93 -6.69
C ASN A 144 3.57 -33.42 -6.54
N VAL A 145 2.36 -33.00 -6.17
CA VAL A 145 2.03 -31.60 -5.91
C VAL A 145 1.32 -31.47 -4.57
N THR A 146 1.85 -30.62 -3.70
CA THR A 146 1.17 -30.14 -2.50
C THR A 146 0.79 -28.66 -2.69
N ARG A 147 -0.22 -28.22 -1.96
CA ARG A 147 -0.79 -26.87 -2.05
C ARG A 147 -1.02 -26.32 -0.64
N THR A 148 -0.68 -25.06 -0.44
CA THR A 148 -1.06 -24.30 0.76
C THR A 148 -1.65 -22.97 0.32
N ASP A 149 -2.78 -22.62 0.90
CA ASP A 149 -3.51 -21.41 0.58
C ASP A 149 -3.30 -20.33 1.62
N ASP A 150 -3.19 -19.09 1.16
CA ASP A 150 -3.40 -17.92 2.00
C ASP A 150 -4.55 -17.06 1.45
N ILE A 151 -4.90 -15.99 2.17
CA ILE A 151 -5.95 -15.05 1.77
C ILE A 151 -5.76 -14.50 0.33
N ALA A 152 -4.52 -14.40 -0.14
CA ALA A 152 -4.16 -13.75 -1.40
C ALA A 152 -3.86 -14.73 -2.56
N GLY A 153 -3.67 -16.03 -2.30
CA GLY A 153 -3.39 -17.02 -3.35
C GLY A 153 -3.02 -18.42 -2.89
N SER A 154 -2.70 -19.29 -3.84
CA SER A 154 -2.25 -20.67 -3.62
C SER A 154 -0.75 -20.77 -3.87
N LEU A 155 -0.01 -21.29 -2.89
CA LEU A 155 1.38 -21.73 -3.06
C LEU A 155 1.38 -23.24 -3.34
N PHE A 156 2.15 -23.66 -4.34
CA PHE A 156 2.30 -25.07 -4.68
C PHE A 156 3.76 -25.49 -4.59
N THR A 157 3.97 -26.70 -4.14
CA THR A 157 5.27 -27.37 -4.18
C THR A 157 5.17 -28.58 -5.10
N ILE A 158 5.85 -28.50 -6.25
CA ILE A 158 5.90 -29.55 -7.27
C ILE A 158 7.20 -30.33 -7.08
N SER A 159 7.10 -31.60 -6.69
CA SER A 159 8.24 -32.51 -6.57
C SER A 159 8.25 -33.50 -7.73
N ALA A 160 9.22 -33.36 -8.63
CA ALA A 160 9.39 -34.19 -9.82
C ALA A 160 10.60 -35.11 -9.66
N THR A 161 10.41 -36.41 -9.90
CA THR A 161 11.47 -37.41 -9.85
C THR A 161 11.73 -37.98 -11.25
N GLY A 162 12.96 -37.79 -11.74
CA GLY A 162 13.45 -38.33 -13.00
C GLY A 162 14.32 -39.57 -12.79
N ARG A 163 14.36 -40.45 -13.79
CA ARG A 163 15.15 -41.69 -13.81
C ARG A 163 15.88 -41.88 -15.14
N ILE A 164 17.16 -42.26 -15.05
CA ILE A 164 17.99 -42.73 -16.17
C ILE A 164 18.69 -44.01 -15.74
N GLY A 165 18.29 -45.15 -16.31
CA GLY A 165 18.75 -46.46 -15.84
C GLY A 165 18.45 -46.64 -14.36
N ASN A 166 19.49 -46.86 -13.54
CA ASN A 166 19.37 -47.03 -12.09
C ASN A 166 19.56 -45.73 -11.29
N ARG A 167 19.82 -44.59 -11.95
CA ARG A 167 20.01 -43.31 -11.28
C ARG A 167 18.70 -42.55 -11.23
N THR A 168 18.37 -41.98 -10.09
CA THR A 168 17.22 -41.11 -9.89
C THR A 168 17.66 -39.75 -9.36
N GLN A 169 16.85 -38.73 -9.62
CA GLN A 169 17.01 -37.40 -9.07
C GLN A 169 15.63 -36.85 -8.77
N THR A 170 15.48 -36.12 -7.67
CA THR A 170 14.25 -35.40 -7.36
C THR A 170 14.54 -33.91 -7.34
N ALA A 171 13.74 -33.14 -8.05
CA ALA A 171 13.75 -31.69 -7.98
C ALA A 171 12.41 -31.16 -7.46
N THR A 172 12.48 -30.06 -6.74
CA THR A 172 11.32 -29.35 -6.21
C THR A 172 11.24 -27.97 -6.83
N GLN A 173 10.07 -27.61 -7.36
CA GLN A 173 9.75 -26.26 -7.83
C GLN A 173 8.60 -25.73 -6.98
N THR A 174 8.78 -24.56 -6.37
CA THR A 174 7.66 -23.82 -5.79
C THR A 174 7.07 -22.86 -6.83
N VAL A 175 5.75 -22.79 -6.90
CA VAL A 175 5.02 -21.84 -7.76
C VAL A 175 3.88 -21.21 -6.97
N ARG A 176 3.53 -19.97 -7.30
CA ARG A 176 2.38 -19.27 -6.69
C ARG A 176 1.39 -18.88 -7.77
N VAL A 177 0.12 -19.13 -7.52
CA VAL A 177 -0.99 -18.54 -8.26
C VAL A 177 -1.77 -17.65 -7.33
N SER A 178 -1.81 -16.37 -7.63
CA SER A 178 -2.42 -15.34 -6.78
C SER A 178 -2.97 -14.19 -7.60
N GLY A 179 -3.60 -13.21 -6.96
CA GLY A 179 -3.93 -11.95 -7.64
C GLY A 179 -2.68 -11.24 -8.22
N GLN A 180 -2.88 -10.27 -9.10
CA GLN A 180 -1.77 -9.45 -9.58
C GLN A 180 -1.29 -8.52 -8.48
N LEU A 181 0.01 -8.50 -8.17
CA LEU A 181 0.54 -7.57 -7.15
C LEU A 181 0.18 -6.12 -7.50
N PHE A 182 -0.45 -5.43 -6.54
CA PHE A 182 -0.86 -4.05 -6.70
C PHE A 182 0.34 -3.12 -6.67
N THR A 183 0.53 -2.36 -7.75
CA THR A 183 1.67 -1.44 -7.91
C THR A 183 1.39 -0.04 -7.35
N GLY A 184 0.22 0.19 -6.74
CA GLY A 184 -0.17 1.52 -6.25
C GLY A 184 0.70 2.05 -5.11
N PHE A 185 1.32 1.17 -4.31
CA PHE A 185 2.22 1.60 -3.23
C PHE A 185 3.55 2.15 -3.74
N GLU A 186 3.80 2.13 -5.05
CA GLU A 186 4.89 2.88 -5.68
C GLU A 186 4.68 4.39 -5.74
N TYR A 187 3.47 4.84 -5.46
CA TYR A 187 3.09 6.23 -5.52
C TYR A 187 3.16 6.87 -4.13
N CYS A 188 3.60 8.13 -4.09
CA CYS A 188 3.48 8.96 -2.90
C CYS A 188 2.01 9.28 -2.60
N ILE A 189 1.27 9.60 -3.65
CA ILE A 189 -0.19 9.69 -3.64
C ILE A 189 -0.72 8.97 -4.88
N LEU A 190 -1.72 8.12 -4.71
CA LEU A 190 -2.54 7.57 -5.78
C LEU A 190 -4.01 7.64 -5.38
N ALA A 191 -4.82 8.38 -6.15
CA ALA A 191 -6.27 8.42 -5.96
C ALA A 191 -7.05 8.48 -7.28
N ASN A 192 -8.36 8.22 -7.28
CA ASN A 192 -9.20 8.61 -8.41
C ASN A 192 -9.28 10.13 -8.48
N ASN A 193 -9.56 10.76 -7.34
CA ASN A 193 -9.83 12.18 -7.25
C ASN A 193 -8.79 12.84 -6.34
N VAL A 194 -8.04 13.79 -6.89
CA VAL A 194 -7.00 14.54 -6.19
C VAL A 194 -7.39 16.02 -6.24
N ASN A 195 -8.29 16.39 -5.32
CA ASN A 195 -8.81 17.75 -5.21
C ASN A 195 -8.11 18.51 -4.08
N CYS A 196 -7.87 19.80 -4.28
CA CYS A 196 -7.25 20.73 -3.33
C CYS A 196 -5.80 20.40 -2.86
N ILE A 197 -5.30 19.16 -2.99
CA ILE A 197 -3.95 18.75 -2.57
C ILE A 197 -2.86 19.55 -3.28
N LEU A 198 -2.98 19.70 -4.60
CA LEU A 198 -1.98 20.39 -5.42
C LEU A 198 -2.05 21.92 -5.31
N CYS A 199 -2.81 22.47 -4.36
CA CYS A 199 -2.76 23.90 -4.10
C CYS A 199 -1.50 24.29 -3.32
N HIS A 200 -1.13 23.56 -2.26
CA HIS A 200 -0.08 23.97 -1.31
C HIS A 200 0.83 22.83 -0.82
N ALA A 201 1.21 21.92 -1.71
CA ALA A 201 1.91 20.68 -1.34
C ALA A 201 3.32 20.55 -1.94
N LYS A 202 4.26 20.07 -1.13
CA LYS A 202 5.59 19.67 -1.59
C LYS A 202 5.72 18.16 -1.46
N PHE A 203 6.13 17.52 -2.53
CA PHE A 203 6.33 16.08 -2.59
C PHE A 203 7.80 15.78 -2.84
N THR A 204 8.43 15.02 -1.94
CA THR A 204 9.85 14.66 -2.02
C THR A 204 10.09 13.21 -1.62
N PRO A 205 11.11 12.55 -2.20
CA PRO A 205 11.62 11.30 -1.63
C PRO A 205 12.07 11.54 -0.18
N LEU A 206 11.70 10.64 0.73
CA LEU A 206 12.08 10.76 2.14
C LEU A 206 13.60 10.62 2.34
N ASP A 207 14.22 9.67 1.63
CA ASP A 207 15.67 9.45 1.62
C ASP A 207 16.43 10.70 1.16
N LEU A 208 15.93 11.41 0.15
CA LEU A 208 16.47 12.71 -0.26
C LEU A 208 16.33 13.76 0.85
N ALA A 209 15.16 13.84 1.49
CA ALA A 209 14.87 14.85 2.50
C ALA A 209 15.66 14.67 3.81
N MET A 210 15.98 13.43 4.16
CA MET A 210 16.75 13.08 5.35
C MET A 210 18.27 13.02 5.09
N ASN A 211 18.70 13.12 3.84
CA ASN A 211 20.11 12.96 3.49
C ASN A 211 20.99 14.11 4.01
N SER A 212 22.05 13.74 4.71
CA SER A 212 23.15 14.64 5.10
C SER A 212 24.46 14.31 4.38
N ASP A 213 24.53 13.21 3.62
CA ASP A 213 25.73 12.80 2.89
C ASP A 213 25.79 13.45 1.49
N THR A 214 26.74 14.36 1.32
CA THR A 214 26.97 15.05 0.04
C THR A 214 27.36 14.12 -1.11
N SER A 215 27.88 12.92 -0.83
CA SER A 215 28.25 11.94 -1.87
C SER A 215 27.04 11.31 -2.57
N LEU A 216 25.86 11.38 -1.93
CA LEU A 216 24.60 10.87 -2.47
C LEU A 216 23.81 11.93 -3.26
N TYR A 217 24.32 13.16 -3.40
CA TYR A 217 23.63 14.18 -4.19
C TYR A 217 23.48 13.73 -5.64
N GLY A 218 22.25 13.78 -6.15
CA GLY A 218 21.91 13.33 -7.49
C GLY A 218 21.67 11.83 -7.65
N THR A 219 21.70 11.03 -6.57
CA THR A 219 21.47 9.57 -6.64
C THR A 219 20.05 9.13 -6.30
N PHE A 220 19.23 10.05 -5.80
CA PHE A 220 17.86 9.77 -5.35
C PHE A 220 16.90 9.61 -6.52
N ASP A 221 16.09 8.55 -6.47
CA ASP A 221 15.03 8.33 -7.44
C ASP A 221 13.91 9.36 -7.27
N ARG A 222 13.36 9.82 -8.39
CA ARG A 222 12.10 10.58 -8.40
C ARG A 222 10.94 9.79 -7.77
N ILE A 223 9.91 10.51 -7.35
CA ILE A 223 8.66 9.92 -6.86
C ILE A 223 7.55 9.97 -7.92
N LYS A 224 6.44 9.29 -7.64
CA LYS A 224 5.23 9.27 -8.48
C LYS A 224 4.03 9.83 -7.71
N VAL A 225 3.21 10.66 -8.37
CA VAL A 225 1.91 11.17 -7.88
C VAL A 225 0.87 10.89 -8.96
N GLY A 226 -0.22 10.20 -8.65
CA GLY A 226 -1.18 9.70 -9.63
C GLY A 226 -2.63 10.10 -9.33
N SER A 227 -3.36 10.47 -10.38
CA SER A 227 -4.82 10.59 -10.39
C SER A 227 -5.43 9.73 -11.50
N LEU A 228 -6.45 8.93 -11.17
CA LEU A 228 -7.11 8.07 -12.15
C LEU A 228 -8.34 8.70 -12.83
N GLN A 229 -9.00 9.68 -12.20
CA GLN A 229 -10.26 10.26 -12.69
C GLN A 229 -10.23 11.79 -12.77
N SER A 230 -9.79 12.48 -11.71
CA SER A 230 -9.75 13.94 -11.70
C SER A 230 -8.57 14.47 -10.90
N LEU A 231 -7.98 15.56 -11.40
CA LEU A 231 -6.93 16.30 -10.75
C LEU A 231 -7.29 17.78 -10.78
N MET A 232 -7.33 18.43 -9.62
CA MET A 232 -7.54 19.87 -9.56
C MET A 232 -6.20 20.59 -9.37
N VAL A 233 -5.94 21.59 -10.21
CA VAL A 233 -4.81 22.51 -10.07
C VAL A 233 -5.33 23.94 -10.09
N ARG A 234 -5.23 24.64 -8.96
CA ARG A 234 -5.60 26.05 -8.90
C ARG A 234 -4.64 26.89 -9.75
N THR A 235 -5.17 27.63 -10.71
CA THR A 235 -4.39 28.48 -11.60
C THR A 235 -4.51 29.95 -11.20
N GLY A 236 -3.49 30.75 -11.55
CA GLY A 236 -3.40 32.16 -11.22
C GLY A 236 -2.04 32.53 -10.66
N THR A 237 -1.89 33.77 -10.20
CA THR A 237 -0.67 34.26 -9.54
C THR A 237 -0.96 34.84 -8.15
N ASP A 238 -2.18 34.67 -7.65
CA ASP A 238 -2.58 35.13 -6.32
C ASP A 238 -2.09 34.15 -5.23
N ALA A 239 -2.32 34.51 -3.96
CA ALA A 239 -1.91 33.70 -2.82
C ALA A 239 -2.66 32.35 -2.68
N PHE A 240 -3.66 32.10 -3.53
CA PHE A 240 -4.46 30.87 -3.59
C PHE A 240 -4.14 30.02 -4.83
N ALA A 241 -3.29 30.51 -5.73
CA ALA A 241 -2.76 29.74 -6.84
C ALA A 241 -1.96 28.54 -6.33
N ALA A 242 -1.93 27.47 -7.12
CA ALA A 242 -1.12 26.30 -6.81
C ALA A 242 0.33 26.71 -6.66
N ASN A 243 1.02 26.32 -5.60
CA ASN A 243 2.48 26.48 -5.50
C ASN A 243 3.14 25.14 -5.17
N SER A 244 2.44 24.07 -5.51
CA SER A 244 2.89 22.73 -5.27
C SER A 244 4.09 22.40 -6.13
N VAL A 245 4.95 21.56 -5.59
CA VAL A 245 6.15 21.10 -6.30
C VAL A 245 6.38 19.62 -6.06
N VAL A 246 6.60 18.88 -7.15
CA VAL A 246 6.85 17.43 -7.11
C VAL A 246 8.30 17.13 -7.49
N ALA A 247 9.06 16.47 -6.61
CA ALA A 247 10.37 15.92 -6.96
C ALA A 247 10.23 14.61 -7.75
N GLY A 248 9.54 14.69 -8.87
CA GLY A 248 9.26 13.56 -9.74
C GLY A 248 8.11 13.81 -10.70
N THR A 249 7.27 12.79 -10.89
CA THR A 249 6.32 12.75 -11.99
C THR A 249 4.89 12.71 -11.50
N THR A 250 4.05 13.52 -12.15
CA THR A 250 2.59 13.49 -11.98
C THR A 250 1.93 12.79 -13.16
N TYR A 251 1.03 11.86 -12.88
CA TYR A 251 0.27 11.09 -13.86
C TYR A 251 -1.22 11.39 -13.71
N SER A 252 -1.93 11.65 -14.81
CA SER A 252 -3.39 11.70 -14.84
C SER A 252 -3.95 10.77 -15.92
N ARG A 253 -5.06 10.10 -15.63
CA ARG A 253 -5.87 9.37 -16.64
C ARG A 253 -7.15 10.08 -17.02
N GLY A 254 -7.73 10.84 -16.10
CA GLY A 254 -8.86 11.69 -16.40
C GLY A 254 -8.48 13.16 -16.51
N THR A 255 -9.52 14.00 -16.46
CA THR A 255 -9.40 15.41 -16.76
C THR A 255 -8.72 16.17 -15.63
N VAL A 256 -7.83 17.08 -15.99
CA VAL A 256 -7.25 18.05 -15.06
C VAL A 256 -8.08 19.33 -15.13
N TYR A 257 -8.54 19.84 -13.99
CA TYR A 257 -9.41 21.01 -13.90
C TYR A 257 -8.76 22.15 -13.13
N ASP A 258 -9.20 23.38 -13.41
CA ASP A 258 -8.96 24.54 -12.56
C ASP A 258 -9.97 24.62 -11.40
N GLN A 259 -9.88 25.68 -10.59
CA GLN A 259 -10.79 25.95 -9.47
C GLN A 259 -12.27 26.14 -9.86
N ASN A 260 -12.57 26.37 -11.14
CA ASN A 260 -13.90 26.65 -11.67
C ASN A 260 -14.45 25.47 -12.48
N ALA A 261 -13.94 24.26 -12.25
CA ALA A 261 -14.28 23.06 -13.03
C ALA A 261 -13.96 23.16 -14.53
N SER A 262 -13.10 24.08 -14.95
CA SER A 262 -12.72 24.22 -16.36
C SER A 262 -11.52 23.32 -16.68
N PRO A 263 -11.58 22.49 -17.75
CA PRO A 263 -10.46 21.64 -18.13
C PRO A 263 -9.20 22.45 -18.47
N LEU A 264 -8.05 22.00 -17.95
CA LEU A 264 -6.75 22.58 -18.22
C LEU A 264 -6.02 21.81 -19.33
N SER A 265 -5.50 22.54 -20.30
CA SER A 265 -4.60 21.99 -21.32
C SER A 265 -3.18 21.79 -20.76
N ALA A 266 -2.35 21.04 -21.48
CA ALA A 266 -0.91 20.93 -21.18
C ALA A 266 -0.21 22.31 -21.12
N SER A 267 -0.59 23.24 -22.00
CA SER A 267 -0.06 24.60 -21.97
C SER A 267 -0.58 25.42 -20.79
N GLY A 268 -1.83 25.22 -20.39
CA GLY A 268 -2.40 25.83 -19.18
C GLY A 268 -1.64 25.41 -17.92
N LEU A 269 -1.33 24.12 -17.79
CA LEU A 269 -0.53 23.59 -16.69
C LEU A 269 0.92 24.09 -16.72
N ALA A 270 1.56 24.09 -17.90
CA ALA A 270 2.92 24.59 -18.05
C ALA A 270 3.04 26.09 -17.68
N ASN A 271 1.98 26.87 -17.85
CA ASN A 271 1.92 28.28 -17.47
C ASN A 271 1.39 28.51 -16.04
N SER A 272 1.02 27.45 -15.32
CA SER A 272 0.61 27.53 -13.93
C SER A 272 1.82 27.59 -12.99
N THR A 273 1.55 27.77 -11.71
CA THR A 273 2.54 27.75 -10.62
C THR A 273 2.67 26.36 -9.97
N PHE A 274 2.08 25.33 -10.58
CA PHE A 274 2.35 23.93 -10.25
C PHE A 274 3.65 23.48 -10.94
N ASP A 275 4.66 23.19 -10.14
CA ASP A 275 6.02 22.92 -10.59
C ASP A 275 6.44 21.46 -10.35
N ALA A 276 7.55 21.08 -10.97
CA ALA A 276 8.33 19.92 -10.61
C ALA A 276 9.76 20.34 -10.24
N TYR A 277 10.52 19.47 -9.56
CA TYR A 277 11.97 19.59 -9.53
C TYR A 277 12.60 18.89 -10.73
N LYS A 278 13.69 19.46 -11.24
CA LYS A 278 14.45 18.85 -12.34
C LYS A 278 14.99 17.48 -11.93
N PHE A 279 14.84 16.50 -12.82
CA PHE A 279 15.47 15.19 -12.72
C PHE A 279 16.00 14.76 -14.10
N SER A 280 16.89 13.79 -14.10
CA SER A 280 17.53 13.31 -15.32
C SER A 280 16.54 12.54 -16.19
N THR A 281 16.50 12.88 -17.48
CA THR A 281 15.68 12.19 -18.48
C THR A 281 16.29 10.86 -18.95
N SER A 282 17.46 10.46 -18.45
CA SER A 282 18.10 9.18 -18.80
C SER A 282 17.90 8.09 -17.75
N ASN A 283 17.71 8.48 -16.48
CA ASN A 283 17.66 7.53 -15.36
C ASN A 283 16.66 7.93 -14.25
N GLY A 284 15.92 9.03 -14.40
CA GLY A 284 14.90 9.45 -13.44
C GLY A 284 15.43 9.97 -12.10
N LYS A 285 16.73 10.20 -11.94
CA LYS A 285 17.32 10.68 -10.68
C LYS A 285 17.14 12.19 -10.50
N VAL A 286 16.73 12.62 -9.31
CA VAL A 286 16.54 14.03 -8.96
C VAL A 286 17.86 14.77 -9.11
N THR A 287 17.86 15.91 -9.82
CA THR A 287 19.08 16.70 -10.04
C THR A 287 19.32 17.64 -8.87
N GLN A 288 20.54 17.65 -8.35
CA GLN A 288 20.97 18.52 -7.25
C GLN A 288 22.25 19.28 -7.60
N SER A 289 22.40 20.48 -7.04
CA SER A 289 23.66 21.23 -7.05
C SER A 289 24.69 20.59 -6.12
N SER A 290 25.93 21.11 -6.13
CA SER A 290 26.98 20.71 -5.18
C SER A 290 26.62 20.96 -3.71
N THR A 291 25.61 21.79 -3.43
CA THR A 291 25.08 22.06 -2.09
C THR A 291 23.78 21.30 -1.79
N GLY A 292 23.41 20.33 -2.63
CA GLY A 292 22.17 19.56 -2.49
C GLY A 292 20.90 20.28 -2.93
N GLY A 293 21.03 21.50 -3.47
CA GLY A 293 19.89 22.33 -3.89
C GLY A 293 19.20 21.77 -5.14
N MET A 294 17.87 21.68 -5.12
CA MET A 294 17.07 21.26 -6.27
C MET A 294 16.58 22.48 -7.06
N THR A 295 16.48 22.34 -8.38
CA THR A 295 15.99 23.41 -9.28
C THR A 295 14.54 23.14 -9.67
N LYS A 296 13.64 24.10 -9.43
CA LYS A 296 12.25 24.04 -9.90
C LYS A 296 12.18 24.27 -11.41
N VAL A 297 11.25 23.56 -12.06
CA VAL A 297 10.91 23.68 -13.47
C VAL A 297 9.40 23.55 -13.62
N ASN A 298 8.83 24.24 -14.60
CA ASN A 298 7.42 24.08 -14.93
C ASN A 298 7.13 22.63 -15.33
N VAL A 299 5.91 22.18 -15.05
CA VAL A 299 5.44 20.89 -15.56
C VAL A 299 5.34 20.92 -17.09
N ALA A 300 5.75 19.83 -17.73
CA ALA A 300 5.76 19.67 -19.17
C ALA A 300 5.24 18.28 -19.52
N ASN A 301 4.15 18.23 -20.28
CA ASN A 301 3.54 16.96 -20.67
C ASN A 301 4.52 16.12 -21.51
N ALA A 302 4.49 14.80 -21.28
CA ALA A 302 5.31 13.85 -22.01
C ALA A 302 5.10 13.95 -23.52
N THR A 303 6.21 13.87 -24.25
CA THR A 303 6.24 13.80 -25.70
C THR A 303 6.35 12.34 -26.15
N THR A 304 6.05 12.06 -27.41
CA THR A 304 6.24 10.73 -28.01
C THR A 304 7.58 10.62 -28.73
N ASN A 305 8.11 9.39 -28.84
CA ASN A 305 9.26 9.06 -29.67
C ASN A 305 8.82 8.79 -31.13
N SER A 306 9.77 8.35 -31.98
CA SER A 306 9.51 8.02 -33.39
C SER A 306 8.53 6.86 -33.59
N ASP A 307 8.40 5.98 -32.61
CA ASP A 307 7.53 4.80 -32.64
C ASP A 307 6.12 5.11 -32.13
N GLY A 308 5.87 6.36 -31.70
CA GLY A 308 4.59 6.82 -31.13
C GLY A 308 4.45 6.51 -29.64
N ASP A 309 5.46 5.91 -29.02
CA ASP A 309 5.48 5.61 -27.59
C ASP A 309 5.83 6.85 -26.77
N LEU A 310 5.26 6.99 -25.57
CA LEU A 310 5.58 8.09 -24.67
C LEU A 310 7.03 8.01 -24.20
N ASN A 311 7.77 9.12 -24.25
CA ASN A 311 9.12 9.19 -23.69
C ASN A 311 9.07 8.97 -22.18
N GLN A 312 9.99 8.16 -21.66
CA GLN A 312 10.16 7.94 -20.22
C GLN A 312 10.69 9.20 -19.52
N PHE A 313 10.51 9.25 -18.20
CA PHE A 313 11.06 10.31 -17.35
C PHE A 313 10.57 11.73 -17.70
N ALA A 314 9.32 11.89 -18.12
CA ALA A 314 8.66 13.20 -18.13
C ALA A 314 8.17 13.55 -16.71
N ASN A 315 8.07 14.84 -16.39
CA ASN A 315 7.56 15.30 -15.08
C ASN A 315 6.02 15.34 -15.04
N LEU A 316 5.35 15.26 -16.19
CA LEU A 316 3.90 15.19 -16.32
C LEU A 316 3.50 14.22 -17.43
N TYR A 317 2.53 13.36 -17.14
CA TYR A 317 1.81 12.54 -18.11
C TYR A 317 0.31 12.81 -17.99
N LEU A 318 -0.25 13.48 -19.00
CA LEU A 318 -1.70 13.62 -19.15
C LEU A 318 -2.26 12.47 -19.99
N ASN A 319 -3.43 11.96 -19.60
CA ASN A 319 -4.10 10.83 -20.25
C ASN A 319 -3.18 9.59 -20.37
N TYR A 320 -2.47 9.27 -19.28
CA TYR A 320 -1.51 8.19 -19.27
C TYR A 320 -2.19 6.84 -19.62
N PRO A 321 -1.60 6.00 -20.49
CA PRO A 321 -2.31 4.87 -21.07
C PRO A 321 -2.85 3.87 -20.03
N THR A 322 -3.94 3.19 -20.38
CA THR A 322 -4.53 2.09 -19.58
C THR A 322 -3.99 0.72 -19.97
N THR A 323 -3.34 0.59 -21.13
CA THR A 323 -2.74 -0.66 -21.59
C THR A 323 -1.29 -0.77 -21.13
N LYS A 324 -0.94 -1.87 -20.44
CA LYS A 324 0.38 -2.06 -19.82
C LYS A 324 1.56 -1.87 -20.78
N LYS A 325 1.41 -2.30 -22.05
CA LYS A 325 2.45 -2.15 -23.08
C LYS A 325 2.75 -0.68 -23.41
N ALA A 326 1.75 0.21 -23.34
CA ALA A 326 1.90 1.63 -23.65
C ALA A 326 2.32 2.46 -22.42
N MET A 327 2.31 1.89 -21.22
CA MET A 327 2.76 2.54 -19.98
C MET A 327 4.29 2.55 -19.89
N THR A 328 4.94 3.35 -20.73
CA THR A 328 6.40 3.34 -20.88
C THR A 328 7.16 3.73 -19.62
N ASP A 329 6.59 4.57 -18.76
CA ASP A 329 7.22 5.10 -17.54
C ASP A 329 6.77 4.38 -16.25
N GLY A 330 6.39 3.11 -16.39
CA GLY A 330 5.94 2.23 -15.32
C GLY A 330 4.42 2.15 -15.22
N GLU A 331 3.95 1.13 -14.50
CA GLU A 331 2.53 0.81 -14.37
C GLU A 331 1.79 1.85 -13.50
N LEU A 332 0.66 2.34 -13.99
CA LEU A 332 -0.33 3.09 -13.21
C LEU A 332 -1.54 2.16 -13.03
N PRO A 333 -1.91 1.76 -11.80
CA PRO A 333 -3.07 0.90 -11.56
C PRO A 333 -4.36 1.49 -12.13
N ALA A 334 -5.29 0.65 -12.58
CA ALA A 334 -6.58 1.09 -13.12
C ALA A 334 -7.68 1.20 -12.04
N SER A 335 -7.47 0.54 -10.90
CA SER A 335 -8.42 0.42 -9.80
C SER A 335 -7.65 0.30 -8.47
N PHE A 336 -8.39 0.34 -7.38
CA PHE A 336 -7.90 0.11 -6.03
C PHE A 336 -8.46 -1.23 -5.57
N PRO A 337 -7.62 -2.26 -5.38
CA PRO A 337 -8.09 -3.58 -4.95
C PRO A 337 -8.59 -3.51 -3.50
N ALA A 338 -9.69 -4.18 -3.20
CA ALA A 338 -10.21 -4.15 -1.84
C ALA A 338 -9.16 -4.72 -0.83
N PRO A 339 -8.92 -4.04 0.30
CA PRO A 339 -7.99 -4.50 1.33
C PRO A 339 -8.49 -5.78 2.04
N PHE A 340 -9.77 -6.04 1.95
CA PHE A 340 -10.46 -7.25 2.40
C PHE A 340 -11.08 -7.87 1.15
N ASN A 341 -11.10 -9.19 1.04
CA ASN A 341 -11.70 -9.85 -0.12
C ASN A 341 -13.16 -9.42 -0.25
N ASP A 342 -13.50 -8.69 -1.32
CA ASP A 342 -14.83 -8.14 -1.58
C ASP A 342 -15.50 -8.98 -2.68
N GLU A 343 -16.02 -10.15 -2.30
CA GLU A 343 -16.49 -11.16 -3.26
C GLU A 343 -17.79 -10.73 -3.95
N ASN A 344 -18.58 -9.88 -3.30
CA ASN A 344 -19.84 -9.38 -3.82
C ASN A 344 -19.72 -8.01 -4.51
N GLY A 345 -18.53 -7.38 -4.48
CA GLY A 345 -18.24 -6.11 -5.12
C GLY A 345 -18.97 -4.91 -4.49
N ASN A 346 -19.45 -5.04 -3.25
CA ASN A 346 -20.20 -3.99 -2.56
C ASN A 346 -19.27 -2.97 -1.90
N ARG A 347 -17.95 -3.21 -1.83
CA ARG A 347 -16.94 -2.31 -1.23
C ARG A 347 -17.13 -2.02 0.26
N LEU A 348 -18.11 -2.63 0.90
CA LEU A 348 -18.23 -2.75 2.34
C LEU A 348 -17.43 -3.98 2.77
N VAL A 349 -17.31 -4.16 4.08
CA VAL A 349 -16.63 -5.35 4.62
C VAL A 349 -17.64 -6.15 5.42
N ASP A 350 -18.05 -7.27 4.84
CA ASP A 350 -19.00 -8.20 5.42
C ASP A 350 -18.36 -9.11 6.47
N ASP A 351 -19.18 -9.78 7.28
CA ASP A 351 -18.67 -10.61 8.39
C ASP A 351 -17.77 -11.75 7.88
N SER A 352 -18.15 -12.41 6.79
CA SER A 352 -17.34 -13.48 6.18
C SER A 352 -15.99 -12.97 5.67
N GLU A 353 -15.99 -11.79 5.04
CA GLU A 353 -14.79 -11.17 4.45
C GLU A 353 -13.80 -10.76 5.54
N PHE A 354 -14.30 -10.21 6.65
CA PHE A 354 -13.45 -9.81 7.77
C PHE A 354 -12.98 -11.01 8.60
N ASN A 355 -13.82 -12.03 8.79
CA ASN A 355 -13.45 -13.22 9.55
C ASN A 355 -12.22 -13.92 8.93
N ALA A 356 -12.13 -13.96 7.59
CA ALA A 356 -10.94 -14.49 6.93
C ALA A 356 -9.67 -13.73 7.34
N VAL A 357 -9.71 -12.40 7.37
CA VAL A 357 -8.58 -11.57 7.80
C VAL A 357 -8.25 -11.75 9.28
N MET A 358 -9.26 -11.88 10.15
CA MET A 358 -9.05 -12.14 11.57
C MET A 358 -8.39 -13.49 11.82
N ASN A 359 -8.83 -14.54 11.12
CA ASN A 359 -8.33 -15.91 11.31
C ASN A 359 -6.87 -16.06 10.85
N ALA A 360 -6.45 -15.31 9.82
CA ALA A 360 -5.07 -15.31 9.32
C ALA A 360 -4.20 -14.15 9.86
N ALA A 361 -4.69 -13.39 10.86
CA ALA A 361 -3.91 -12.32 11.47
C ALA A 361 -2.81 -12.93 12.35
N GLU A 362 -1.56 -12.77 11.91
CA GLU A 362 -0.37 -13.18 12.66
C GLU A 362 0.38 -11.94 13.11
N GLY A 363 0.02 -11.41 14.27
CA GLY A 363 0.66 -10.21 14.82
C GLY A 363 0.40 -10.03 16.31
N SER A 364 0.92 -8.96 16.88
CA SER A 364 0.64 -8.56 18.26
C SER A 364 0.78 -7.06 18.48
N VAL A 365 0.01 -6.53 19.44
CA VAL A 365 0.27 -5.22 20.05
C VAL A 365 0.65 -5.44 21.52
N SER A 366 1.87 -5.06 21.90
CA SER A 366 2.41 -5.33 23.24
C SER A 366 2.74 -4.07 24.05
N GLY A 367 2.58 -2.88 23.45
CA GLY A 367 2.88 -1.60 24.09
C GLY A 367 1.81 -0.54 23.82
N GLY A 368 1.98 0.61 24.48
CA GLY A 368 1.01 1.71 24.43
C GLY A 368 -0.16 1.49 25.38
N THR A 369 -1.20 2.31 25.21
CA THR A 369 -2.50 2.12 25.84
C THR A 369 -3.47 1.59 24.79
N ALA A 370 -4.04 0.41 25.05
CA ALA A 370 -5.09 -0.18 24.23
C ALA A 370 -6.39 -0.25 25.04
N PHE A 371 -7.39 0.51 24.59
CA PHE A 371 -8.69 0.59 25.23
C PHE A 371 -9.76 0.12 24.26
N GLY A 372 -10.28 -1.08 24.51
CA GLY A 372 -11.35 -1.67 23.72
C GLY A 372 -12.74 -1.21 24.16
N VAL A 373 -13.62 -1.00 23.21
CA VAL A 373 -15.04 -0.70 23.38
C VAL A 373 -15.82 -1.77 22.65
N ALA A 374 -16.43 -2.68 23.42
CA ALA A 374 -17.19 -3.80 22.88
C ALA A 374 -18.29 -3.33 21.90
N ALA A 375 -18.60 -4.17 20.91
CA ALA A 375 -19.65 -3.88 19.94
C ALA A 375 -20.98 -3.51 20.65
N GLY A 376 -21.60 -2.41 20.22
CA GLY A 376 -22.83 -1.89 20.83
C GLY A 376 -22.64 -1.08 22.12
N SER A 377 -21.43 -1.01 22.68
CA SER A 377 -21.10 -0.14 23.82
C SER A 377 -20.63 1.25 23.38
N THR A 378 -20.58 2.18 24.32
CA THR A 378 -20.09 3.56 24.09
C THR A 378 -18.90 3.88 24.99
N TYR A 379 -17.96 4.64 24.46
CA TYR A 379 -16.87 5.26 25.20
C TYR A 379 -17.39 6.50 25.91
N THR A 380 -17.22 6.57 27.23
CA THR A 380 -17.74 7.66 28.06
C THR A 380 -16.66 8.63 28.54
N GLY A 381 -15.40 8.41 28.15
CA GLY A 381 -14.29 9.29 28.51
C GLY A 381 -14.38 10.65 27.81
N THR A 382 -13.78 11.67 28.42
CA THR A 382 -13.75 13.05 27.91
C THR A 382 -12.49 13.38 27.10
N GLY A 383 -11.56 12.44 26.99
CA GLY A 383 -10.30 12.55 26.26
C GLY A 383 -9.78 11.18 25.86
N LEU A 384 -8.51 11.07 25.49
CA LEU A 384 -7.89 9.78 25.23
C LEU A 384 -7.68 8.99 26.54
N PRO A 385 -7.86 7.65 26.53
CA PRO A 385 -7.61 6.81 27.70
C PRO A 385 -6.12 6.83 28.07
N THR A 386 -5.83 6.79 29.37
CA THR A 386 -4.46 6.79 29.91
C THR A 386 -4.01 5.42 30.44
N THR A 387 -4.91 4.43 30.43
CA THR A 387 -4.66 3.07 30.89
C THR A 387 -5.38 2.07 29.99
N SER A 388 -4.75 0.94 29.70
CA SER A 388 -5.36 -0.15 28.94
C SER A 388 -6.46 -0.85 29.73
N ASN A 389 -7.41 -1.47 29.02
CA ASN A 389 -8.31 -2.49 29.58
C ASN A 389 -7.89 -3.88 29.06
N SER A 390 -8.80 -4.86 29.07
CA SER A 390 -8.51 -6.22 28.57
C SER A 390 -8.07 -6.27 27.11
N ALA A 391 -8.38 -5.24 26.31
CA ALA A 391 -8.04 -5.21 24.88
C ALA A 391 -6.54 -5.34 24.59
N LEU A 392 -5.66 -4.87 25.49
CA LEU A 392 -4.22 -5.06 25.30
C LEU A 392 -3.82 -6.55 25.35
N ALA A 393 -4.49 -7.33 26.20
CA ALA A 393 -4.25 -8.77 26.27
C ALA A 393 -4.80 -9.48 25.02
N ASP A 394 -6.01 -9.10 24.57
CA ASP A 394 -6.63 -9.66 23.37
C ASP A 394 -5.76 -9.40 22.11
N LEU A 395 -5.17 -8.21 22.02
CA LEU A 395 -4.24 -7.86 20.94
C LEU A 395 -2.89 -8.58 20.98
N GLY A 396 -2.62 -9.37 22.04
CA GLY A 396 -1.48 -10.28 22.08
C GLY A 396 -1.53 -11.33 20.96
N ASP A 397 -2.74 -11.68 20.52
CA ASP A 397 -3.01 -12.62 19.42
C ASP A 397 -3.30 -11.89 18.09
N GLY A 398 -3.01 -10.58 18.02
CA GLY A 398 -3.12 -9.80 16.78
C GLY A 398 -4.55 -9.45 16.38
N THR A 399 -5.54 -9.73 17.21
CA THR A 399 -6.95 -9.49 16.87
C THR A 399 -7.71 -8.77 17.98
N TYR A 400 -8.69 -7.95 17.60
CA TYR A 400 -9.62 -7.34 18.54
C TYR A 400 -11.03 -7.27 17.98
N ASN A 401 -12.02 -7.76 18.74
CA ASN A 401 -13.42 -7.73 18.33
C ASN A 401 -14.20 -6.59 19.02
N GLY A 402 -14.30 -5.46 18.33
CA GLY A 402 -14.94 -4.24 18.81
C GLY A 402 -14.24 -3.00 18.29
N ASN A 403 -14.64 -1.83 18.79
CA ASN A 403 -13.97 -0.57 18.49
C ASN A 403 -12.76 -0.39 19.41
N LEU A 404 -11.68 0.20 18.90
CA LEU A 404 -10.42 0.25 19.60
C LEU A 404 -9.88 1.68 19.66
N ILE A 405 -9.34 2.07 20.81
CA ILE A 405 -8.53 3.28 20.97
C ILE A 405 -7.10 2.85 21.29
N LEU A 406 -6.14 3.21 20.42
CA LEU A 406 -4.72 2.98 20.60
C LEU A 406 -3.98 4.30 20.76
N THR A 407 -3.25 4.44 21.87
CA THR A 407 -2.41 5.61 22.12
C THR A 407 -1.00 5.24 22.55
N GLY A 408 -0.02 5.90 21.94
CA GLY A 408 1.40 5.72 22.24
C GLY A 408 2.03 6.97 22.84
N THR A 409 3.03 6.79 23.68
CA THR A 409 3.87 7.89 24.20
C THR A 409 5.34 7.59 23.93
N ASP A 410 6.23 8.56 24.10
CA ASP A 410 7.68 8.31 23.99
C ASP A 410 8.16 7.23 24.98
N ALA A 411 7.58 7.20 26.19
CA ALA A 411 7.93 6.24 27.24
C ALA A 411 7.24 4.86 27.07
N ASN A 412 6.08 4.83 26.43
CA ASN A 412 5.31 3.62 26.17
C ASN A 412 4.68 3.73 24.77
N PRO A 413 5.46 3.46 23.70
CA PRO A 413 4.94 3.51 22.33
C PRO A 413 4.03 2.31 22.07
N ILE A 414 3.13 2.43 21.10
CA ILE A 414 2.39 1.30 20.56
C ILE A 414 3.40 0.39 19.87
N VAL A 415 3.68 -0.77 20.46
CA VAL A 415 4.62 -1.75 19.90
C VAL A 415 3.83 -2.72 19.04
N ILE A 416 4.06 -2.69 17.73
CA ILE A 416 3.37 -3.52 16.73
C ILE A 416 4.35 -4.49 16.10
N ASP A 417 3.94 -5.75 16.00
CA ASP A 417 4.63 -6.77 15.22
C ASP A 417 3.61 -7.52 14.35
N GLY A 418 3.85 -7.62 13.05
CA GLY A 418 2.98 -8.37 12.14
C GLY A 418 1.62 -7.71 11.84
N LYS A 419 0.59 -8.53 11.61
CA LYS A 419 -0.75 -8.08 11.17
C LYS A 419 -1.71 -8.00 12.34
N ILE A 420 -2.35 -6.84 12.51
CA ILE A 420 -3.36 -6.59 13.53
C ILE A 420 -4.72 -6.41 12.87
N ALA A 421 -5.74 -7.16 13.28
CA ALA A 421 -7.10 -7.05 12.77
C ALA A 421 -8.06 -6.48 13.83
N VAL A 422 -8.80 -5.44 13.49
CA VAL A 422 -9.78 -4.76 14.37
C VAL A 422 -11.18 -4.83 13.76
N ASN A 423 -12.07 -5.63 14.34
CA ASN A 423 -13.46 -5.80 13.91
C ASN A 423 -14.36 -4.65 14.41
N GLY A 424 -14.03 -3.42 14.03
CA GLY A 424 -14.72 -2.20 14.43
C GLY A 424 -14.05 -0.96 13.87
N ASP A 425 -14.28 0.18 14.50
CA ASP A 425 -13.56 1.42 14.21
C ASP A 425 -12.28 1.52 15.07
N LEU A 426 -11.31 2.32 14.62
CA LEU A 426 -10.06 2.60 15.33
C LEU A 426 -9.90 4.10 15.61
N VAL A 427 -9.51 4.48 16.82
CA VAL A 427 -8.93 5.80 17.14
C VAL A 427 -7.44 5.63 17.43
N LEU A 428 -6.59 6.40 16.76
CA LEU A 428 -5.13 6.25 16.80
C LEU A 428 -4.43 7.58 17.08
N SER A 429 -3.43 7.57 17.97
CA SER A 429 -2.55 8.71 18.22
C SER A 429 -1.22 8.28 18.87
N GLY A 430 -0.16 9.05 18.66
CA GLY A 430 1.07 8.97 19.43
C GLY A 430 2.20 8.19 18.78
N LYS A 431 3.08 7.61 19.62
CA LYS A 431 4.29 6.92 19.14
C LYS A 431 4.04 5.47 18.77
N VAL A 432 4.58 5.03 17.65
CA VAL A 432 4.54 3.65 17.15
C VAL A 432 5.96 3.08 17.05
N LYS A 433 6.17 1.85 17.52
CA LYS A 433 7.43 1.12 17.44
C LYS A 433 7.20 -0.25 16.81
N GLY A 434 8.18 -0.76 16.07
CA GLY A 434 8.10 -2.07 15.42
C GLY A 434 7.55 -2.00 14.00
N TRP A 435 7.30 -3.17 13.42
CA TRP A 435 7.00 -3.32 12.00
C TRP A 435 5.71 -4.11 11.82
N GLY A 436 4.65 -3.47 11.35
CA GLY A 436 3.38 -4.16 11.15
C GLY A 436 2.31 -3.36 10.43
N GLN A 437 1.11 -3.92 10.37
CA GLN A 437 -0.05 -3.31 9.73
C GLN A 437 -1.28 -3.46 10.60
N ILE A 438 -2.12 -2.43 10.65
CA ILE A 438 -3.42 -2.46 11.33
C ILE A 438 -4.51 -2.44 10.26
N GLN A 439 -5.29 -3.52 10.19
CA GLN A 439 -6.43 -3.70 9.31
C GLN A 439 -7.72 -3.48 10.10
N VAL A 440 -8.41 -2.40 9.79
CA VAL A 440 -9.61 -1.94 10.48
C VAL A 440 -10.82 -2.20 9.60
N ARG A 441 -11.83 -2.91 10.12
CA ARG A 441 -13.07 -3.16 9.36
C ARG A 441 -13.80 -1.87 9.02
N GLY A 442 -13.96 -1.02 10.03
CA GLY A 442 -14.70 0.24 9.95
C GLY A 442 -13.82 1.44 9.60
N ASN A 443 -14.15 2.58 10.18
CA ASN A 443 -13.41 3.83 10.02
C ASN A 443 -12.17 3.86 10.94
N ALA A 444 -11.13 4.55 10.50
CA ALA A 444 -9.98 4.88 11.33
C ALA A 444 -9.86 6.40 11.53
N TYR A 445 -9.74 6.84 12.78
CA TYR A 445 -9.63 8.23 13.19
C TYR A 445 -8.24 8.49 13.75
N VAL A 446 -7.42 9.27 13.03
CA VAL A 446 -6.12 9.73 13.51
C VAL A 446 -6.33 11.08 14.19
N VAL A 447 -6.25 11.08 15.51
CA VAL A 447 -6.70 12.20 16.35
C VAL A 447 -5.59 13.06 16.93
N GLY A 448 -4.34 12.70 16.66
CA GLY A 448 -3.14 13.48 16.97
C GLY A 448 -1.96 12.97 16.16
N ASP A 449 -0.77 13.49 16.44
CA ASP A 449 0.43 13.06 15.73
C ASP A 449 0.64 11.55 15.91
N THR A 450 0.74 10.80 14.81
CA THR A 450 1.06 9.36 14.83
C THR A 450 2.41 9.18 14.16
N THR A 451 3.47 9.01 14.95
CA THR A 451 4.85 9.02 14.43
C THR A 451 5.68 7.88 15.00
N TYR A 452 6.74 7.51 14.30
CA TYR A 452 7.63 6.46 14.78
C TYR A 452 8.38 6.87 16.06
N ALA A 453 8.61 5.89 16.93
CA ALA A 453 9.45 5.97 18.12
C ALA A 453 10.93 5.82 17.72
N ASP A 454 11.41 6.73 16.89
CA ASP A 454 12.74 6.69 16.30
C ASP A 454 13.82 7.19 17.26
N ALA A 455 15.04 6.70 17.06
CA ALA A 455 16.23 7.25 17.70
C ALA A 455 16.46 8.70 17.23
N PRO A 456 17.07 9.57 18.08
CA PRO A 456 17.38 10.94 17.68
C PRO A 456 18.23 10.99 16.39
N GLY A 457 17.74 11.67 15.37
CA GLY A 457 18.43 11.83 14.08
C GLY A 457 18.18 10.71 13.06
N GLU A 458 17.55 9.62 13.47
CA GLU A 458 17.19 8.50 12.59
C GLU A 458 15.73 8.63 12.11
N TYR A 459 15.40 7.89 11.05
CA TYR A 459 14.01 7.68 10.66
C TYR A 459 13.71 6.20 10.43
N GLY A 460 12.64 5.73 11.05
CA GLY A 460 12.19 4.36 10.95
C GLY A 460 13.08 3.35 11.66
N VAL A 461 13.86 3.78 12.66
CA VAL A 461 14.73 2.93 13.49
C VAL A 461 14.71 3.48 14.92
N ALA A 462 14.32 2.66 15.89
CA ALA A 462 14.30 2.99 17.31
C ALA A 462 15.71 2.98 17.92
N ALA A 463 15.85 3.52 19.14
CA ALA A 463 17.15 3.61 19.83
C ALA A 463 17.83 2.26 20.11
N ASP A 464 17.07 1.17 20.14
CA ASP A 464 17.57 -0.21 20.30
C ASP A 464 17.81 -0.94 18.97
N GLY A 465 17.69 -0.25 17.83
CA GLY A 465 17.85 -0.81 16.50
C GLY A 465 16.59 -1.48 15.94
N THR A 466 15.48 -1.50 16.67
CA THR A 466 14.19 -1.98 16.14
C THR A 466 13.79 -1.16 14.92
N LYS A 467 13.47 -1.83 13.80
CA LYS A 467 12.93 -1.14 12.62
C LYS A 467 11.49 -0.71 12.90
N ASN A 468 11.20 0.55 12.58
CA ASN A 468 9.86 1.11 12.68
C ASN A 468 9.24 1.29 11.30
N GLY A 469 8.02 0.78 11.15
CA GLY A 469 7.19 0.98 9.98
C GLY A 469 5.76 0.49 10.23
N MET A 470 4.78 1.21 9.71
CA MET A 470 3.38 0.88 9.91
C MET A 470 2.56 1.12 8.64
N ALA A 471 1.59 0.25 8.39
CA ALA A 471 0.47 0.53 7.51
C ALA A 471 -0.85 0.61 8.30
N LEU A 472 -1.64 1.63 8.02
CA LEU A 472 -3.02 1.76 8.48
C LEU A 472 -3.94 1.51 7.29
N VAL A 473 -4.69 0.41 7.36
CA VAL A 473 -5.58 -0.07 6.32
C VAL A 473 -7.01 -0.06 6.85
N ALA A 474 -7.93 0.62 6.16
CA ALA A 474 -9.34 0.69 6.57
C ALA A 474 -10.28 0.15 5.48
N GLY A 475 -11.25 -0.66 5.91
CA GLY A 475 -12.40 -1.06 5.11
C GLY A 475 -13.37 0.10 4.94
N GLY A 476 -13.54 0.91 5.98
CA GLY A 476 -14.20 2.21 5.92
C GLY A 476 -13.25 3.32 5.47
N ASN A 477 -13.46 4.52 5.99
CA ASN A 477 -12.70 5.72 5.68
C ASN A 477 -11.54 5.92 6.66
N ILE A 478 -10.49 6.64 6.25
CA ILE A 478 -9.48 7.16 7.19
C ILE A 478 -9.67 8.67 7.33
N ILE A 479 -9.80 9.14 8.56
CA ILE A 479 -10.03 10.53 8.91
C ILE A 479 -8.88 11.02 9.78
N ILE A 480 -8.15 12.03 9.30
CA ILE A 480 -7.06 12.68 10.02
C ILE A 480 -7.46 14.12 10.33
N GLY A 481 -7.53 14.44 11.62
CA GLY A 481 -7.95 15.75 12.11
C GLY A 481 -9.46 16.03 12.01
N ASP A 482 -9.84 17.29 12.25
CA ASP A 482 -11.24 17.68 12.44
C ASP A 482 -12.02 17.84 11.14
N TYR A 483 -12.84 16.82 10.85
CA TYR A 483 -13.69 16.76 9.66
C TYR A 483 -15.03 17.50 9.79
N LEU A 484 -15.36 18.07 10.94
CA LEU A 484 -16.69 18.64 11.21
C LEU A 484 -16.72 20.17 11.20
N THR A 485 -15.57 20.84 11.36
CA THR A 485 -15.53 22.30 11.37
C THR A 485 -15.89 22.90 9.99
N ARG A 486 -16.84 23.83 9.97
CA ARG A 486 -17.35 24.54 8.79
C ARG A 486 -16.32 25.46 8.12
N THR A 487 -16.54 25.80 6.85
CA THR A 487 -15.71 26.75 6.07
C THR A 487 -16.00 28.21 6.42
N GLY A 488 -15.86 28.58 7.70
CA GLY A 488 -15.91 29.97 8.18
C GLY A 488 -17.32 30.52 8.43
N LEU A 489 -17.48 31.26 9.52
CA LEU A 489 -18.66 32.10 9.76
C LEU A 489 -18.60 33.34 8.87
N ASP A 490 -19.73 33.69 8.26
CA ASP A 490 -19.88 34.85 7.41
C ASP A 490 -19.45 36.14 8.17
N LYS A 491 -18.48 36.87 7.60
CA LYS A 491 -17.93 38.10 8.20
C LYS A 491 -18.80 39.32 7.91
N SER A 492 -19.78 39.24 7.00
CA SER A 492 -20.67 40.37 6.72
C SER A 492 -21.74 40.51 7.80
N GLY A 493 -21.47 41.37 8.79
CA GLY A 493 -22.50 41.93 9.67
C GLY A 493 -22.29 41.77 11.16
N THR A 494 -21.27 41.03 11.61
CA THR A 494 -20.87 40.98 13.02
C THR A 494 -19.37 41.18 13.16
N SER A 495 -18.98 42.38 13.58
CA SER A 495 -17.61 42.75 13.94
C SER A 495 -17.12 42.07 15.25
N SER A 496 -17.62 40.88 15.62
CA SER A 496 -17.41 40.32 16.96
C SER A 496 -17.65 38.80 17.10
N VAL A 497 -17.01 37.92 16.31
CA VAL A 497 -17.06 36.47 16.62
C VAL A 497 -15.70 35.75 16.65
N LEU A 498 -14.60 36.51 16.62
CA LEU A 498 -13.28 36.01 17.07
C LEU A 498 -12.54 37.05 17.93
N SER A 499 -13.27 37.96 18.59
CA SER A 499 -12.75 38.54 19.82
C SER A 499 -12.79 37.42 20.86
N GLU A 500 -11.65 37.10 21.48
CA GLU A 500 -11.64 36.33 22.72
C GLU A 500 -12.77 36.82 23.63
N TYR A 501 -13.83 36.03 23.80
CA TYR A 501 -14.66 36.15 24.98
C TYR A 501 -14.07 35.20 26.01
N GLN A 502 -12.97 35.63 26.64
CA GLN A 502 -12.92 35.45 28.08
C GLN A 502 -13.93 36.44 28.65
N ALA A 503 -15.10 35.96 29.06
CA ALA A 503 -15.93 36.75 29.95
C ALA A 503 -15.19 36.85 31.30
N GLU A 504 -14.35 37.88 31.44
CA GLU A 504 -13.85 38.30 32.76
C GLU A 504 -15.03 38.86 33.56
N THR A 505 -15.67 38.02 34.38
CA THR A 505 -16.47 38.56 35.49
C THR A 505 -15.54 38.80 36.66
N ARG A 506 -15.13 40.06 36.85
CA ARG A 506 -14.40 40.49 38.05
C ARG A 506 -15.32 40.39 39.26
N THR A 507 -15.09 39.38 40.09
CA THR A 507 -15.48 39.43 41.50
C THR A 507 -14.22 39.62 42.33
N LYS A 508 -14.25 40.56 43.29
CA LYS A 508 -13.15 40.87 44.21
C LYS A 508 -12.52 39.55 44.74
N ASN A 509 -11.34 39.19 44.25
CA ASN A 509 -10.39 38.22 44.83
C ASN A 509 -10.46 36.71 44.47
N LYS A 510 -10.82 36.28 43.25
CA LYS A 510 -10.34 34.99 42.69
C LYS A 510 -10.69 34.84 41.20
N VAL A 511 -9.69 34.53 40.37
CA VAL A 511 -9.91 34.13 38.96
C VAL A 511 -10.09 32.61 38.93
N VAL A 512 -11.26 32.14 38.52
CA VAL A 512 -11.50 30.73 38.17
C VAL A 512 -12.16 30.76 36.79
N ALA A 513 -11.46 30.25 35.77
CA ALA A 513 -11.95 30.23 34.39
C ALA A 513 -12.78 28.96 34.12
N THR A 514 -14.01 29.12 33.65
CA THR A 514 -14.86 28.01 33.18
C THR A 514 -15.67 28.47 31.97
N GLY A 515 -15.16 28.25 30.75
CA GLY A 515 -15.89 28.48 29.49
C GLY A 515 -14.99 28.29 28.25
N LYS A 516 -15.34 27.33 27.37
CA LYS A 516 -14.64 27.03 26.09
C LYS A 516 -15.35 27.73 24.92
N ASP A 517 -15.09 29.02 24.69
CA ASP A 517 -15.49 29.71 23.44
C ASP A 517 -14.25 30.12 22.64
N VAL A 518 -13.54 29.10 22.16
CA VAL A 518 -12.54 29.27 21.08
C VAL A 518 -13.22 28.90 19.78
N GLY A 519 -12.88 29.54 18.66
CA GLY A 519 -13.44 29.35 17.30
C GLY A 519 -13.42 27.92 16.72
N TYR A 520 -13.12 26.94 17.56
CA TYR A 520 -13.23 25.50 17.35
C TYR A 520 -14.55 24.92 17.90
N TYR A 521 -15.25 25.52 18.87
CA TYR A 521 -16.39 24.88 19.59
C TYR A 521 -17.73 25.58 19.56
N GLY A 522 -17.85 26.74 18.91
CA GLY A 522 -19.14 27.41 18.80
C GLY A 522 -20.19 26.51 18.13
N ALA A 523 -21.42 26.47 18.65
CA ALA A 523 -22.52 25.67 18.10
C ALA A 523 -22.76 25.94 16.59
N LYS A 524 -22.42 27.14 16.12
CA LYS A 524 -22.52 27.57 14.71
C LYS A 524 -21.35 27.12 13.80
N ILE A 525 -20.40 26.36 14.33
CA ILE A 525 -19.13 26.00 13.66
C ILE A 525 -19.09 24.51 13.27
N THR A 526 -19.95 23.67 13.86
CA THR A 526 -20.03 22.22 13.56
C THR A 526 -20.97 21.96 12.39
N ASP A 527 -20.52 21.31 11.33
CA ASP A 527 -21.37 20.94 10.20
C ASP A 527 -22.52 19.99 10.63
N PRO A 528 -23.79 20.40 10.47
CA PRO A 528 -24.92 19.56 10.83
C PRO A 528 -25.19 18.50 9.75
N GLY A 529 -24.55 18.60 8.58
CA GLY A 529 -24.63 17.70 7.43
C GLY A 529 -25.91 17.82 6.61
N PHE A 530 -26.72 18.87 6.83
CA PHE A 530 -27.92 19.18 6.07
C PHE A 530 -28.30 20.65 6.21
N TYR A 531 -29.16 21.14 5.31
CA TYR A 531 -29.69 22.51 5.37
C TYR A 531 -30.51 22.75 6.64
N THR A 532 -30.17 23.81 7.39
CA THR A 532 -31.05 24.38 8.40
C THR A 532 -31.30 25.85 8.08
N SER A 533 -32.52 26.35 8.33
CA SER A 533 -32.89 27.74 8.02
C SER A 533 -32.05 28.80 8.74
N SER A 534 -31.37 28.41 9.82
CA SER A 534 -30.45 29.26 10.57
C SER A 534 -29.00 29.19 10.08
N GLU A 535 -28.60 28.16 9.33
CA GLU A 535 -27.18 27.84 9.09
C GLU A 535 -26.95 27.09 7.74
N PRO A 536 -26.64 27.81 6.64
CA PRO A 536 -26.55 27.22 5.30
C PRO A 536 -25.15 26.67 4.93
N LEU A 537 -24.13 26.91 5.75
CA LEU A 537 -22.72 26.64 5.45
C LEU A 537 -22.35 25.15 5.63
N THR A 538 -21.55 24.63 4.69
CA THR A 538 -20.98 23.27 4.77
C THR A 538 -19.59 23.28 5.41
N SER A 539 -19.11 22.11 5.84
CA SER A 539 -17.68 21.85 6.01
C SER A 539 -16.99 21.58 4.68
N PHE A 540 -15.66 21.70 4.68
CA PHE A 540 -14.84 21.23 3.56
C PHE A 540 -15.12 19.76 3.26
N THR A 541 -15.21 18.94 4.32
CA THR A 541 -15.55 17.52 4.19
C THR A 541 -16.86 17.33 3.45
N SER A 542 -17.95 17.97 3.88
CA SER A 542 -19.23 17.91 3.16
C SER A 542 -19.12 18.31 1.70
N SER A 543 -18.34 19.36 1.40
CA SER A 543 -18.12 19.79 0.02
C SER A 543 -17.44 18.70 -0.81
N GLU A 544 -16.38 18.08 -0.30
CA GLU A 544 -15.71 16.97 -1.00
C GLU A 544 -16.61 15.73 -1.12
N LEU A 545 -17.41 15.39 -0.09
CA LEU A 545 -18.38 14.29 -0.19
C LEU A 545 -19.38 14.51 -1.32
N MET A 546 -19.87 15.74 -1.48
CA MET A 546 -20.78 16.09 -2.58
C MET A 546 -20.13 15.93 -3.96
N GLN A 547 -18.84 16.21 -4.09
CA GLN A 547 -18.09 15.99 -5.32
C GLN A 547 -17.88 14.50 -5.60
N PHE A 548 -17.43 13.73 -4.60
CA PHE A 548 -17.24 12.28 -4.74
C PHE A 548 -18.56 11.59 -5.11
N ASN A 549 -19.66 11.98 -4.47
CA ASN A 549 -20.98 11.48 -4.78
C ASN A 549 -21.44 11.85 -6.19
N GLN A 550 -21.06 13.02 -6.72
CA GLN A 550 -21.36 13.37 -8.10
C GLN A 550 -20.64 12.43 -9.09
N PHE A 551 -19.36 12.14 -8.88
CA PHE A 551 -18.61 11.23 -9.75
C PHE A 551 -19.16 9.79 -9.70
N GLU A 552 -19.56 9.33 -8.52
CA GLU A 552 -20.19 8.01 -8.34
C GLU A 552 -21.57 7.96 -9.02
N TYR A 553 -22.34 9.04 -8.94
CA TYR A 553 -23.61 9.17 -9.64
C TYR A 553 -23.45 9.14 -11.17
N GLU A 554 -22.45 9.84 -11.71
CA GLU A 554 -22.15 9.86 -13.14
C GLU A 554 -21.77 8.47 -13.65
N LYS A 555 -20.93 7.73 -12.90
CA LYS A 555 -20.57 6.33 -13.20
C LYS A 555 -21.80 5.42 -13.23
N ALA A 556 -22.64 5.47 -12.18
CA ALA A 556 -23.86 4.66 -12.11
C ALA A 556 -24.91 5.01 -13.18
N THR A 557 -24.90 6.27 -13.65
CA THR A 557 -25.78 6.70 -14.75
C THR A 557 -25.26 6.21 -16.11
N ALA A 558 -23.93 6.15 -16.27
CA ALA A 558 -23.29 5.68 -17.50
C ALA A 558 -23.30 4.14 -17.64
N ASP A 559 -23.28 3.42 -16.52
CA ASP A 559 -23.28 1.96 -16.47
C ASP A 559 -24.25 1.47 -15.39
N SER A 560 -25.37 0.88 -15.81
CA SER A 560 -26.39 0.38 -14.89
C SER A 560 -25.96 -0.86 -14.09
N SER A 561 -24.85 -1.51 -14.47
CA SER A 561 -24.25 -2.61 -13.71
C SER A 561 -23.27 -2.13 -12.64
N TYR A 562 -22.85 -0.86 -12.70
CA TYR A 562 -21.98 -0.26 -11.71
C TYR A 562 -22.73 -0.04 -10.40
N ASN A 563 -22.23 -0.62 -9.32
CA ASN A 563 -22.71 -0.33 -7.98
C ASN A 563 -22.01 0.94 -7.44
N PRO A 564 -22.71 2.07 -7.22
CA PRO A 564 -22.08 3.27 -6.67
C PRO A 564 -21.80 3.12 -5.19
N ARG A 565 -20.73 3.79 -4.74
CA ARG A 565 -20.52 4.08 -3.31
C ARG A 565 -20.81 5.55 -3.04
N TYR A 566 -21.69 5.82 -2.09
CA TYR A 566 -21.97 7.20 -1.69
C TYR A 566 -21.53 7.43 -0.25
N TYR A 567 -21.27 8.69 0.04
CA TYR A 567 -20.80 9.15 1.33
C TYR A 567 -21.74 10.16 1.97
N ARG A 568 -21.80 10.16 3.30
CA ARG A 568 -22.43 11.22 4.10
C ARG A 568 -21.71 11.35 5.44
N ILE A 569 -21.94 12.46 6.16
CA ILE A 569 -21.31 12.63 7.47
C ILE A 569 -21.92 11.64 8.47
N ARG A 570 -23.25 11.50 8.49
CA ARG A 570 -23.99 10.69 9.48
C ARG A 570 -25.14 9.88 8.87
N PRO A 571 -25.54 8.77 9.51
CA PRO A 571 -26.67 7.94 9.05
C PRO A 571 -28.00 8.66 8.87
N SER A 572 -28.26 9.72 9.65
CA SER A 572 -29.53 10.46 9.65
C SER A 572 -29.63 11.49 8.53
N GLN A 573 -28.60 11.67 7.71
CA GLN A 573 -28.52 12.76 6.75
C GLN A 573 -28.82 12.31 5.32
N PRO A 574 -29.32 13.23 4.47
CA PRO A 574 -29.39 13.01 3.04
C PRO A 574 -28.00 12.84 2.42
N ILE A 575 -27.96 12.08 1.34
CA ILE A 575 -26.78 12.00 0.48
C ILE A 575 -26.90 13.15 -0.52
N TYR A 576 -25.93 14.06 -0.48
CA TYR A 576 -25.86 15.20 -1.40
C TYR A 576 -24.82 14.97 -2.49
N ARG A 577 -25.06 15.55 -3.66
CA ARG A 577 -24.12 15.67 -4.76
C ARG A 577 -24.13 17.10 -5.31
N ASN A 578 -23.03 17.52 -5.91
CA ASN A 578 -22.91 18.84 -6.53
C ASN A 578 -22.91 18.73 -8.06
N THR A 579 -23.87 19.39 -8.71
CA THR A 579 -23.95 19.53 -10.17
C THR A 579 -23.57 20.95 -10.64
N GLY A 580 -23.07 21.80 -9.74
CA GLY A 580 -22.62 23.15 -10.02
C GLY A 580 -21.19 23.21 -10.56
N ALA A 581 -20.76 24.40 -10.98
CA ALA A 581 -19.43 24.63 -11.55
C ALA A 581 -18.34 24.93 -10.49
N ASP A 582 -18.70 25.34 -9.28
CA ASP A 582 -17.74 25.49 -8.18
C ASP A 582 -17.36 24.11 -7.64
N GLN A 583 -16.12 23.95 -7.18
CA GLN A 583 -15.59 22.70 -6.65
C GLN A 583 -14.98 22.80 -5.24
N CYS A 584 -15.01 23.96 -4.56
CA CYS A 584 -14.18 24.16 -3.36
C CYS A 584 -14.90 24.57 -2.07
N ALA A 585 -16.11 25.14 -2.13
CA ALA A 585 -16.90 25.44 -0.94
C ALA A 585 -18.38 25.64 -1.30
N PHE A 586 -19.29 24.88 -0.69
CA PHE A 586 -20.72 24.96 -1.00
C PHE A 586 -21.56 25.43 0.17
N TYR A 587 -22.74 25.94 -0.15
CA TYR A 587 -23.86 26.03 0.77
C TYR A 587 -24.85 24.92 0.45
N TYR A 588 -25.52 24.36 1.46
CA TYR A 588 -26.60 23.39 1.23
C TYR A 588 -27.75 23.97 0.39
N THR A 589 -27.86 25.29 0.31
CA THR A 589 -28.86 26.02 -0.46
C THR A 589 -28.46 26.27 -1.92
N ASP A 590 -27.23 25.97 -2.30
CA ASP A 590 -26.78 26.24 -3.67
C ASP A 590 -27.60 25.43 -4.67
N SER A 591 -27.98 26.06 -5.77
CA SER A 591 -28.88 25.46 -6.76
C SER A 591 -28.32 24.19 -7.41
N GLY A 592 -26.99 24.05 -7.42
CA GLY A 592 -26.26 22.86 -7.88
C GLY A 592 -26.28 21.69 -6.89
N ILE A 593 -26.66 21.90 -5.63
CA ILE A 593 -26.71 20.81 -4.64
C ILE A 593 -28.00 20.03 -4.78
N LYS A 594 -27.87 18.73 -5.06
CA LYS A 594 -28.99 17.80 -5.26
C LYS A 594 -28.88 16.64 -4.28
N THR A 595 -30.03 16.12 -3.86
CA THR A 595 -30.08 14.85 -3.13
C THR A 595 -29.98 13.67 -4.08
N VAL A 596 -29.36 12.59 -3.62
CA VAL A 596 -29.27 11.31 -4.35
C VAL A 596 -30.35 10.36 -3.84
N THR A 597 -31.07 9.73 -4.77
CA THR A 597 -31.95 8.60 -4.45
C THR A 597 -31.15 7.31 -4.61
N THR A 598 -31.12 6.47 -3.58
CA THR A 598 -30.36 5.22 -3.57
C THR A 598 -31.24 4.01 -3.85
N SER A 599 -30.63 2.93 -4.35
CA SER A 599 -31.23 1.60 -4.44
C SER A 599 -30.81 0.75 -3.22
N ALA A 600 -31.41 -0.44 -3.07
CA ALA A 600 -31.02 -1.38 -2.00
C ALA A 600 -29.59 -1.93 -2.17
N SER A 601 -29.04 -1.93 -3.39
CA SER A 601 -27.69 -2.43 -3.67
C SER A 601 -26.60 -1.38 -3.42
N THR A 602 -26.98 -0.11 -3.29
CA THR A 602 -26.06 1.02 -3.16
C THR A 602 -25.30 0.97 -1.84
N SER A 603 -23.98 1.11 -1.91
CA SER A 603 -23.13 1.15 -0.73
C SER A 603 -23.09 2.57 -0.16
N ILE A 604 -23.38 2.71 1.14
CA ILE A 604 -23.41 4.00 1.81
C ILE A 604 -22.40 3.99 2.95
N LEU A 605 -21.45 4.94 2.91
CA LEU A 605 -20.36 5.07 3.86
C LEU A 605 -20.56 6.32 4.71
N ASP A 606 -20.64 6.12 6.01
CA ASP A 606 -20.73 7.19 7.00
C ASP A 606 -19.33 7.55 7.52
N LEU A 607 -19.03 8.84 7.64
CA LEU A 607 -17.78 9.30 8.26
C LEU A 607 -17.87 9.29 9.79
N SER A 608 -19.07 9.44 10.35
CA SER A 608 -19.30 9.38 11.81
C SER A 608 -19.01 7.98 12.37
N PRO A 609 -18.52 7.87 13.61
CA PRO A 609 -18.32 6.59 14.27
C PRO A 609 -19.59 5.74 14.27
N LYS A 610 -19.46 4.44 13.93
CA LYS A 610 -20.61 3.55 13.79
C LYS A 610 -21.38 3.46 15.12
N ASN A 611 -22.71 3.60 15.07
CA ASN A 611 -23.56 3.61 16.26
C ASN A 611 -23.19 4.67 17.31
N TYR A 612 -22.38 5.68 16.95
CA TYR A 612 -21.87 6.71 17.86
C TYR A 612 -21.18 6.12 19.10
N TRP A 613 -20.44 5.01 18.94
CA TRP A 613 -19.69 4.40 20.04
C TRP A 613 -18.71 5.40 20.69
N ILE A 614 -18.19 6.34 19.91
CA ILE A 614 -17.60 7.59 20.39
C ILE A 614 -18.35 8.73 19.74
N SER A 615 -18.78 9.72 20.52
CA SER A 615 -19.49 10.86 19.96
C SER A 615 -18.52 11.77 19.20
N GLU A 616 -19.05 12.47 18.20
CA GLU A 616 -18.29 13.46 17.46
C GLU A 616 -17.84 14.64 18.32
N THR A 617 -18.63 15.00 19.35
CA THR A 617 -18.21 15.98 20.35
C THR A 617 -16.96 15.52 21.08
N GLN A 618 -16.91 14.25 21.51
CA GLN A 618 -15.72 13.67 22.14
C GLN A 618 -14.52 13.65 21.19
N LEU A 619 -14.71 13.25 19.93
CA LEU A 619 -13.62 13.30 18.93
C LEU A 619 -13.06 14.71 18.76
N ARG A 620 -13.93 15.72 18.73
CA ARG A 620 -13.51 17.12 18.67
C ARG A 620 -12.77 17.56 19.91
N ASP A 621 -13.27 17.22 21.10
CA ASP A 621 -12.56 17.42 22.38
C ASP A 621 -11.16 16.81 22.37
N ILE A 622 -10.98 15.62 21.79
CA ILE A 622 -9.68 14.98 21.64
C ILE A 622 -8.77 15.75 20.67
N TRP A 623 -9.24 16.11 19.48
CA TRP A 623 -8.44 16.89 18.52
C TRP A 623 -7.97 18.21 19.09
N TRP A 624 -8.83 18.89 19.84
CA TRP A 624 -8.46 20.14 20.49
C TRP A 624 -7.50 19.94 21.64
N ALA A 625 -7.66 18.89 22.45
CA ALA A 625 -6.72 18.59 23.51
C ALA A 625 -5.32 18.40 22.93
N ASP A 626 -5.21 17.62 21.83
CA ASP A 626 -3.98 17.48 21.05
C ASP A 626 -3.48 18.83 20.52
N GLU A 627 -4.37 19.68 20.01
CA GLU A 627 -4.05 21.03 19.55
C GLU A 627 -3.46 21.95 20.61
N GLN A 628 -3.97 21.87 21.84
CA GLN A 628 -3.46 22.66 22.95
C GLN A 628 -2.08 22.18 23.44
N THR A 629 -1.65 20.97 23.07
CA THR A 629 -0.26 20.51 23.34
C THR A 629 0.77 21.18 22.44
N ARG A 630 0.34 21.77 21.32
CA ARG A 630 1.24 22.41 20.36
C ARG A 630 1.66 23.79 20.85
N PRO A 631 2.92 24.20 20.64
CA PRO A 631 3.39 25.52 21.02
C PRO A 631 2.63 26.59 20.23
N SER A 632 2.43 27.76 20.84
CA SER A 632 1.78 28.91 20.19
C SER A 632 2.55 29.45 18.98
N SER A 633 3.83 29.10 18.84
CA SER A 633 4.64 29.35 17.64
C SER A 633 4.24 28.48 16.44
N GLY A 634 3.37 27.49 16.66
CA GLY A 634 2.90 26.53 15.68
C GLY A 634 3.75 25.27 15.63
N ARG A 635 3.11 24.12 15.39
CA ARG A 635 3.74 22.85 15.06
C ARG A 635 2.84 22.04 14.14
N ASP A 636 3.39 21.60 13.02
CA ASP A 636 2.66 20.83 12.00
C ASP A 636 2.08 19.53 12.58
N PHE A 637 0.94 19.09 12.06
CA PHE A 637 0.41 17.75 12.34
C PHE A 637 1.27 16.70 11.63
N LYS A 638 1.59 15.58 12.28
CA LYS A 638 2.52 14.57 11.72
C LYS A 638 1.91 13.17 11.63
N PHE A 639 2.13 12.50 10.50
CA PHE A 639 1.81 11.08 10.32
C PHE A 639 2.97 10.33 9.67
N ASP A 640 3.30 9.15 10.18
CA ASP A 640 4.28 8.23 9.60
C ASP A 640 3.63 6.90 9.22
N GLY A 641 3.80 6.48 7.95
CA GLY A 641 3.35 5.18 7.47
C GLY A 641 2.50 5.21 6.20
N LEU A 642 2.06 4.02 5.80
CA LEU A 642 1.12 3.84 4.69
C LEU A 642 -0.31 4.10 5.16
N LEU A 643 -1.05 4.88 4.40
CA LEU A 643 -2.50 5.07 4.55
C LEU A 643 -3.19 4.43 3.35
N TYR A 644 -4.00 3.39 3.60
CA TYR A 644 -4.78 2.72 2.58
C TYR A 644 -6.26 2.58 2.98
N SER A 645 -7.16 3.00 2.11
CA SER A 645 -8.61 2.80 2.30
C SER A 645 -9.25 2.32 1.00
N ASN A 646 -10.21 1.40 1.12
CA ASN A 646 -11.05 0.99 -0.01
C ASN A 646 -12.02 2.10 -0.48
N ASN A 647 -12.08 3.20 0.28
CA ASN A 647 -13.11 4.23 0.18
C ASN A 647 -12.44 5.60 0.13
N ALA A 648 -12.59 6.41 1.19
CA ALA A 648 -12.05 7.76 1.22
C ALA A 648 -11.04 7.98 2.34
N ILE A 649 -10.08 8.88 2.07
CA ILE A 649 -9.17 9.43 3.08
C ILE A 649 -9.38 10.94 3.16
N PHE A 650 -9.57 11.44 4.37
CA PHE A 650 -9.66 12.86 4.67
C PHE A 650 -8.49 13.30 5.54
N THR A 651 -7.77 14.34 5.12
CA THR A 651 -6.69 14.94 5.91
C THR A 651 -6.95 16.43 6.10
N ILE A 652 -7.22 16.83 7.34
CA ILE A 652 -7.76 18.16 7.62
C ILE A 652 -7.04 18.78 8.82
N VAL A 653 -6.34 19.88 8.55
CA VAL A 653 -5.75 20.74 9.57
C VAL A 653 -6.21 22.17 9.37
N ARG A 654 -6.31 22.94 10.46
CA ARG A 654 -6.94 24.25 10.45
C ARG A 654 -5.89 25.35 10.48
N SER A 655 -6.10 26.42 9.72
CA SER A 655 -5.19 27.58 9.75
C SER A 655 -5.28 28.33 11.08
N TYR A 656 -4.16 28.91 11.51
CA TYR A 656 -4.15 29.87 12.62
C TYR A 656 -5.02 31.10 12.33
N THR A 657 -4.96 31.66 11.13
CA THR A 657 -5.65 32.90 10.78
C THR A 657 -7.18 32.80 10.91
N ARG A 658 -7.78 31.69 10.46
CA ARG A 658 -9.23 31.50 10.48
C ARG A 658 -9.76 30.82 11.75
N HIS A 659 -8.97 29.93 12.36
CA HIS A 659 -9.46 29.05 13.44
C HIS A 659 -8.60 29.09 14.70
N LYS A 660 -7.55 29.93 14.75
CA LYS A 660 -6.57 29.99 15.85
C LYS A 660 -5.96 28.63 16.20
N SER A 661 -5.86 27.75 15.21
CA SER A 661 -5.23 26.45 15.32
C SER A 661 -3.70 26.62 15.33
N ASN A 662 -3.06 26.06 16.37
CA ASN A 662 -1.62 25.86 16.55
C ASN A 662 -0.99 24.85 15.58
N THR A 663 -1.76 24.10 14.76
CA THR A 663 -1.20 23.41 13.59
C THR A 663 -0.72 24.39 12.51
N PHE A 664 -1.21 25.63 12.55
CA PHE A 664 -0.98 26.65 11.54
C PHE A 664 -1.39 26.19 10.13
N GLY A 665 -2.34 25.25 10.04
CA GLY A 665 -2.81 24.69 8.78
C GLY A 665 -1.74 23.88 8.05
N LYS A 666 -0.75 23.34 8.77
CA LYS A 666 0.36 22.59 8.21
C LYS A 666 0.33 21.12 8.62
N MET A 667 0.76 20.26 7.71
CA MET A 667 0.84 18.82 7.90
C MET A 667 2.10 18.26 7.25
N THR A 668 2.74 17.32 7.93
CA THR A 668 3.82 16.49 7.39
C THR A 668 3.39 15.03 7.40
N ILE A 669 3.46 14.37 6.25
CA ILE A 669 3.25 12.93 6.14
C ILE A 669 4.52 12.29 5.59
N ARG A 670 5.08 11.31 6.32
CA ARG A 670 6.23 10.51 5.88
C ARG A 670 5.73 9.10 5.59
N GLY A 671 5.48 8.80 4.31
CA GLY A 671 4.78 7.59 3.91
C GLY A 671 4.10 7.71 2.55
N SER A 672 2.92 7.11 2.41
CA SER A 672 2.13 7.11 1.17
C SER A 672 0.63 7.16 1.48
N ILE A 673 -0.14 7.79 0.60
CA ILE A 673 -1.61 7.79 0.63
C ILE A 673 -2.11 7.11 -0.63
N VAL A 674 -2.86 6.04 -0.47
CA VAL A 674 -3.50 5.34 -1.58
C VAL A 674 -4.96 5.10 -1.24
N CYS A 675 -5.86 5.69 -2.01
CA CYS A 675 -7.29 5.51 -1.79
C CYS A 675 -8.05 5.97 -3.02
N PRO A 676 -9.24 5.43 -3.29
CA PRO A 676 -10.05 5.94 -4.38
C PRO A 676 -10.39 7.43 -4.26
N ASP A 677 -10.85 7.92 -3.11
CA ASP A 677 -11.30 9.31 -2.95
C ASP A 677 -10.47 10.02 -1.87
N LEU A 678 -9.90 11.19 -2.18
CA LEU A 678 -8.95 11.87 -1.30
C LEU A 678 -9.32 13.35 -1.13
N GLY A 679 -9.69 13.73 0.10
CA GLY A 679 -9.97 15.10 0.50
C GLY A 679 -8.87 15.66 1.40
N VAL A 680 -8.23 16.77 1.00
CA VAL A 680 -7.12 17.37 1.75
C VAL A 680 -7.34 18.87 1.97
N LEU A 681 -7.41 19.27 3.24
CA LEU A 681 -7.46 20.67 3.66
C LEU A 681 -6.24 20.99 4.52
N VAL A 682 -5.22 21.55 3.89
CA VAL A 682 -3.96 21.97 4.53
C VAL A 682 -3.68 23.42 4.10
N PRO A 683 -4.40 24.40 4.67
CA PRO A 683 -4.47 25.76 4.13
C PRO A 683 -3.27 26.63 4.51
N GLY A 684 -2.34 26.15 5.33
CA GLY A 684 -1.22 26.92 5.89
C GLY A 684 -1.63 28.12 6.76
N LYS A 685 -0.62 28.92 7.15
CA LYS A 685 -0.76 29.94 8.21
C LYS A 685 -1.48 31.21 7.74
N ASP A 686 -1.13 31.76 6.57
CA ASP A 686 -1.42 33.15 6.18
C ASP A 686 -1.76 33.31 4.69
N ASP A 687 -2.91 33.93 4.41
CA ASP A 687 -3.51 34.20 3.08
C ASP A 687 -2.76 35.23 2.21
N THR A 688 -1.58 35.69 2.63
CA THR A 688 -0.84 36.76 1.96
C THR A 688 0.43 36.33 1.22
N VAL A 689 0.86 35.06 1.32
CA VAL A 689 2.09 34.57 0.63
C VAL A 689 1.94 33.15 0.08
N SER A 690 2.72 32.85 -0.97
CA SER A 690 2.95 31.50 -1.46
C SER A 690 3.48 30.62 -0.32
N ARG A 691 2.66 29.67 0.13
CA ARG A 691 2.98 28.75 1.24
C ARG A 691 2.96 27.29 0.81
N THR A 692 4.03 26.54 1.10
CA THR A 692 3.94 25.09 1.21
C THR A 692 3.39 24.78 2.60
N ALA A 693 2.34 23.98 2.67
CA ALA A 693 1.63 23.66 3.90
C ALA A 693 1.49 22.15 4.13
N LEU A 694 1.40 21.37 3.05
CA LEU A 694 1.52 19.92 3.10
C LEU A 694 2.92 19.50 2.64
N ASP A 695 3.69 18.88 3.53
CA ASP A 695 4.94 18.22 3.18
C ASP A 695 4.72 16.70 3.14
N MET A 696 4.80 16.13 1.94
CA MET A 696 4.72 14.69 1.69
C MET A 696 6.12 14.14 1.40
N TYR A 697 6.63 13.32 2.31
CA TYR A 697 7.89 12.60 2.15
C TYR A 697 7.60 11.14 1.85
N TYR A 698 7.84 10.73 0.61
CA TYR A 698 7.56 9.35 0.20
C TYR A 698 8.57 8.38 0.82
N ASP A 699 8.10 7.54 1.74
CA ASP A 699 8.89 6.42 2.27
C ASP A 699 8.74 5.20 1.36
N ARG A 700 9.78 4.86 0.60
CA ARG A 700 9.77 3.71 -0.33
C ARG A 700 9.59 2.37 0.38
N ARG A 701 9.88 2.28 1.68
CA ARG A 701 9.72 1.06 2.47
C ARG A 701 8.24 0.67 2.56
N VAL A 702 7.31 1.60 2.35
CA VAL A 702 5.88 1.28 2.39
C VAL A 702 5.44 0.26 1.34
N LYS A 703 6.20 0.09 0.25
CA LYS A 703 5.97 -0.96 -0.76
C LYS A 703 6.06 -2.38 -0.20
N SER A 704 6.74 -2.55 0.94
CA SER A 704 6.89 -3.84 1.59
C SER A 704 5.76 -4.14 2.58
N PHE A 705 4.94 -3.14 2.93
CA PHE A 705 3.69 -3.37 3.63
C PHE A 705 2.61 -3.84 2.67
N PHE A 706 1.69 -4.64 3.20
CA PHE A 706 0.41 -4.92 2.61
C PHE A 706 0.49 -5.21 1.11
N GLN A 707 1.14 -6.33 0.74
CA GLN A 707 1.25 -6.80 -0.64
C GLN A 707 -0.12 -7.23 -1.17
N ILE A 708 -1.03 -6.27 -1.39
CA ILE A 708 -2.36 -6.55 -1.91
C ILE A 708 -2.19 -7.15 -3.30
N GLU A 709 -2.83 -8.28 -3.50
CA GLU A 709 -2.92 -8.93 -4.78
C GLU A 709 -4.33 -8.63 -5.33
N ASP A 710 -4.39 -7.95 -6.47
CA ASP A 710 -5.63 -7.69 -7.20
C ASP A 710 -6.21 -9.02 -7.68
N THR A 711 -7.28 -9.46 -7.01
CA THR A 711 -7.93 -10.76 -7.25
C THR A 711 -8.77 -10.78 -8.52
N THR A 712 -8.95 -9.63 -9.20
CA THR A 712 -9.71 -9.57 -10.46
C THR A 712 -9.01 -10.28 -11.60
N GLN A 713 -7.69 -10.52 -11.48
CA GLN A 713 -6.91 -11.34 -12.41
C GLN A 713 -6.00 -12.33 -11.68
N ALA A 714 -6.09 -13.61 -12.03
CA ALA A 714 -5.12 -14.58 -11.53
C ALA A 714 -3.78 -14.42 -12.26
N SER A 715 -2.69 -14.54 -11.50
CA SER A 715 -1.32 -14.41 -11.97
C SER A 715 -0.49 -15.61 -11.51
N PHE A 716 0.36 -16.12 -12.39
CA PHE A 716 1.25 -17.25 -12.11
C PHE A 716 2.69 -16.78 -11.96
N ARG A 717 3.39 -17.28 -10.94
CA ARG A 717 4.81 -16.98 -10.70
C ARG A 717 5.57 -18.27 -10.38
N ARG A 718 6.68 -18.51 -11.08
CA ARG A 718 7.68 -19.49 -10.64
C ARG A 718 8.53 -18.87 -9.53
N LEU A 719 8.75 -19.61 -8.46
CA LEU A 719 9.58 -19.20 -7.34
C LEU A 719 10.89 -19.99 -7.36
N VAL A 720 11.17 -20.80 -6.34
CA VAL A 720 12.46 -21.47 -6.16
C VAL A 720 12.47 -22.84 -6.82
N TYR A 721 13.54 -23.14 -7.57
CA TYR A 721 13.88 -24.48 -8.08
C TYR A 721 15.06 -25.05 -7.29
N LEU A 722 14.91 -26.26 -6.75
CA LEU A 722 15.95 -26.98 -6.03
C LEU A 722 16.05 -28.42 -6.54
N ALA A 723 17.19 -28.77 -7.12
CA ALA A 723 17.51 -30.15 -7.45
C ALA A 723 18.29 -30.79 -6.29
N ARG A 724 17.80 -31.93 -5.77
CA ARG A 724 18.52 -32.74 -4.79
C ARG A 724 19.02 -34.02 -5.45
N ASN A 725 20.30 -34.30 -5.27
CA ASN A 725 20.88 -35.58 -5.64
C ASN A 725 20.59 -36.57 -4.52
N ASN A 726 19.87 -37.64 -4.84
CA ASN A 726 19.73 -38.80 -3.96
C ASN A 726 20.89 -39.76 -4.15
#